data_AF-A0A9E3U5X7-F1
#
_entry.id   AF-A0A9E3U5X7-F1
#
_cell.length_a   1.000
_cell.length_b   1.000
_cell.length_c   1.000
_cell.angle_alpha   90.00
_cell.angle_beta   90.00
_cell.angle_gamma   90.00
#
_symmetry.space_group_name_H-M   'P 1'
#
loop_
_entity.id
_entity.type
_entity.pdbx_description
1 polymer ?
#
loop_
_entity_poly.entity_id
_entity_poly.type
_entity_poly.pdbx_seq_one_letter_code
_entity_poly.pdbx_strand_id
1 'polypeptide(L)'
;MKRLAAILVMTACATASTARADESYRSDDVREHVKASLREGDYGFCTAPRKPLHERQRALCALASEIDDCAGFAAACAEPLSRDKQASPSSARAPSFLRSLAQVLVWVLVAGIVVAIALPILRAILRARRDAKLKDAPKAPANVATPVAPPPPPEPEAIDDAEGALRAADEHARRGELERALGLYLAASLAALDRRGAIRLAKHRTNGEYVRSCAEVGARGPLREIVREVDKIEFGNKTPSSEGVAEVASRAAMLVRARGAPPRAAMIAGMLLLLATIACGSRASPARADDPAGDELPMEILRRSEIDVSYLDASIASMPIPDAEADVPILVADVTRVPLDDETKAHLMRWVEAGGVLVLFGNVPDWPRDLEVEAVTGSTREIVVETDLFKAKVARVASHRALRWEGADPVAWLDTSVYAARKRIGQGLILGVASSDLLTNVGAARPDNGAALVALLDIASLDRDEVRAARGLTAPATSGVKVARLEDGIAPPSNPFSALLHAGLGKGSWHALGAAIVLFLAYGIRHARPRPTAPARRRAFAEHVEATGAFYGRARAYAHALASYGRFAEMRLRERVPRGADPIAFLATRSGVSTEDATRTWKRATEAKPDDPVRGDELATIRDLRAMLVKALET
;
A
#
# COMPACT_ATOMS: atom_id res chain seq x y z
N MET A 1 -62.75 -60.33 23.65
CA MET A 1 -62.20 -60.11 22.29
C MET A 1 -63.27 -59.65 21.27
N LYS A 2 -64.03 -58.56 21.51
CA LYS A 2 -64.95 -57.96 20.51
C LYS A 2 -65.18 -56.44 20.71
N ARG A 3 -64.23 -55.69 21.30
CA ARG A 3 -64.37 -54.23 21.53
C ARG A 3 -63.11 -53.38 21.29
N LEU A 4 -62.16 -53.87 20.48
CA LEU A 4 -60.91 -53.14 20.17
C LEU A 4 -60.69 -52.80 18.69
N ALA A 5 -61.63 -53.16 17.80
CA ALA A 5 -61.46 -52.99 16.35
C ALA A 5 -62.11 -51.72 15.77
N ALA A 6 -62.79 -50.89 16.58
CA ALA A 6 -63.57 -49.75 16.08
C ALA A 6 -62.92 -48.37 16.27
N ILE A 7 -61.74 -48.28 16.90
CA ILE A 7 -61.07 -46.99 17.18
C ILE A 7 -59.86 -46.74 16.26
N LEU A 8 -59.38 -47.75 15.51
CA LEU A 8 -58.17 -47.61 14.69
C LEU A 8 -58.41 -47.27 13.21
N VAL A 9 -59.66 -47.08 12.76
CA VAL A 9 -59.98 -46.82 11.33
C VAL A 9 -60.51 -45.39 11.09
N MET A 10 -60.73 -44.58 12.14
CA MET A 10 -61.19 -43.17 11.98
C MET A 10 -60.10 -42.11 12.21
N THR A 11 -58.82 -42.49 12.27
CA THR A 11 -57.70 -41.53 12.42
C THR A 11 -56.78 -41.47 11.19
N ALA A 12 -57.18 -42.04 10.06
CA ALA A 12 -56.38 -42.06 8.82
C ALA A 12 -57.05 -41.41 7.60
N CYS A 13 -58.25 -40.82 7.74
CA CYS A 13 -58.96 -40.20 6.60
C CYS A 13 -59.23 -38.69 6.75
N ALA A 14 -58.61 -37.99 7.70
CA ALA A 14 -58.92 -36.58 8.00
C ALA A 14 -57.81 -35.56 7.71
N THR A 15 -56.73 -35.91 6.99
CA THR A 15 -55.62 -34.96 6.70
C THR A 15 -55.27 -34.76 5.23
N ALA A 16 -56.03 -35.33 4.27
CA ALA A 16 -55.70 -35.20 2.85
C ALA A 16 -56.65 -34.30 2.03
N SER A 17 -57.65 -33.65 2.65
CA SER A 17 -58.72 -32.96 1.91
C SER A 17 -58.80 -31.44 2.07
N THR A 18 -57.84 -30.78 2.72
CA THR A 18 -57.81 -29.31 2.90
C THR A 18 -56.76 -28.57 2.07
N ALA A 19 -55.88 -29.25 1.32
CA ALA A 19 -54.77 -28.60 0.61
C ALA A 19 -55.15 -27.90 -0.72
N ARG A 20 -56.32 -28.18 -1.31
CA ARG A 20 -56.68 -27.61 -2.63
C ARG A 20 -57.29 -26.19 -2.58
N ALA A 21 -57.69 -25.69 -1.41
CA ALA A 21 -58.26 -24.35 -1.28
C ALA A 21 -57.21 -23.25 -1.04
N ASP A 22 -55.95 -23.62 -0.75
CA ASP A 22 -54.85 -22.71 -0.37
C ASP A 22 -53.94 -22.32 -1.56
N GLU A 23 -54.16 -22.95 -2.71
CA GLU A 23 -53.23 -22.94 -3.86
C GLU A 23 -53.45 -21.73 -4.80
N SER A 24 -54.71 -21.40 -5.12
CA SER A 24 -55.04 -20.14 -5.82
C SER A 24 -54.67 -18.92 -4.98
N TYR A 25 -54.79 -19.07 -3.66
CA TYR A 25 -54.57 -18.03 -2.66
C TYR A 25 -53.11 -17.56 -2.66
N ARG A 26 -52.14 -18.48 -2.55
CA ARG A 26 -50.70 -18.13 -2.57
C ARG A 26 -50.29 -17.36 -3.82
N SER A 27 -50.77 -17.72 -5.00
CA SER A 27 -50.36 -17.02 -6.22
C SER A 27 -51.05 -15.66 -6.40
N ASP A 28 -52.26 -15.47 -5.87
CA ASP A 28 -52.89 -14.15 -5.86
C ASP A 28 -52.20 -13.22 -4.85
N ASP A 29 -51.74 -13.75 -3.71
CA ASP A 29 -50.88 -13.03 -2.78
C ASP A 29 -49.57 -12.59 -3.43
N VAL A 30 -48.89 -13.48 -4.17
CA VAL A 30 -47.66 -13.12 -4.89
C VAL A 30 -47.91 -12.01 -5.92
N ARG A 31 -49.05 -12.02 -6.63
CA ARG A 31 -49.39 -10.94 -7.57
C ARG A 31 -49.57 -9.60 -6.84
N GLU A 32 -50.20 -9.62 -5.68
CA GLU A 32 -50.32 -8.44 -4.82
C GLU A 32 -48.96 -8.00 -4.26
N HIS A 33 -48.06 -8.92 -3.93
CA HIS A 33 -46.67 -8.61 -3.56
C HIS A 33 -45.93 -7.91 -4.70
N VAL A 34 -46.06 -8.38 -5.95
CA VAL A 34 -45.45 -7.71 -7.12
C VAL A 34 -45.97 -6.28 -7.27
N LYS A 35 -47.29 -6.09 -7.20
CA LYS A 35 -47.90 -4.75 -7.27
C LYS A 35 -47.48 -3.84 -6.11
N ALA A 36 -47.37 -4.40 -4.91
CA ALA A 36 -46.90 -3.66 -3.73
C ALA A 36 -45.43 -3.25 -3.89
N SER A 37 -44.55 -4.17 -4.31
CA SER A 37 -43.15 -3.89 -4.60
C SER A 37 -43.01 -2.76 -5.62
N LEU A 38 -43.71 -2.84 -6.75
CA LEU A 38 -43.67 -1.80 -7.79
C LEU A 38 -44.11 -0.42 -7.28
N ARG A 39 -45.17 -0.35 -6.48
CA ARG A 39 -45.69 0.91 -5.92
C ARG A 39 -44.75 1.51 -4.87
N GLU A 40 -44.11 0.69 -4.04
CA GLU A 40 -43.30 1.15 -2.91
C GLU A 40 -41.82 1.36 -3.26
N GLY A 41 -41.28 0.63 -4.24
CA GLY A 41 -39.84 0.56 -4.50
C GLY A 41 -39.23 1.69 -5.32
N ASP A 42 -40.05 2.65 -5.79
CA ASP A 42 -39.64 3.79 -6.64
C ASP A 42 -38.72 3.38 -7.80
N TYR A 43 -39.13 2.35 -8.55
CA TYR A 43 -38.36 1.75 -9.62
C TYR A 43 -38.28 2.67 -10.85
N GLY A 44 -37.15 3.36 -11.04
CA GLY A 44 -36.94 4.32 -12.12
C GLY A 44 -36.99 3.71 -13.53
N PHE A 45 -36.84 2.38 -13.70
CA PHE A 45 -36.81 1.75 -15.02
C PHE A 45 -38.14 1.86 -15.79
N CYS A 46 -39.29 1.98 -15.12
CA CYS A 46 -40.59 2.13 -15.79
C CYS A 46 -40.92 3.58 -16.16
N THR A 47 -40.38 4.57 -15.45
CA THR A 47 -40.67 5.99 -15.64
C THR A 47 -39.60 6.71 -16.46
N ALA A 48 -38.33 6.49 -16.13
CA ALA A 48 -37.18 7.15 -16.73
C ALA A 48 -35.95 6.22 -16.80
N PRO A 49 -36.01 5.10 -17.55
CA PRO A 49 -34.90 4.17 -17.65
C PRO A 49 -33.66 4.86 -18.23
N ARG A 50 -32.47 4.36 -17.86
CA ARG A 50 -31.22 4.88 -18.41
C ARG A 50 -31.14 4.70 -19.92
N LYS A 51 -30.97 5.81 -20.63
CA LYS A 51 -30.80 5.85 -22.08
C LYS A 51 -29.33 6.14 -22.46
N PRO A 52 -28.83 5.58 -23.56
CA PRO A 52 -29.50 4.62 -24.44
C PRO A 52 -29.57 3.22 -23.80
N LEU A 53 -30.61 2.44 -24.12
CA LEU A 53 -30.73 1.06 -23.65
C LEU A 53 -29.57 0.20 -24.16
N HIS A 54 -28.98 -0.62 -23.30
CA HIS A 54 -28.01 -1.63 -23.68
C HIS A 54 -28.68 -2.84 -24.35
N GLU A 55 -27.90 -3.68 -25.03
CA GLU A 55 -28.41 -4.85 -25.77
C GLU A 55 -29.30 -5.76 -24.91
N ARG A 56 -28.87 -6.06 -23.67
CA ARG A 56 -29.66 -6.87 -22.71
C ARG A 56 -31.01 -6.22 -22.37
N GLN A 57 -31.03 -4.91 -22.14
CA GLN A 57 -32.26 -4.18 -21.83
C GLN A 57 -33.21 -4.16 -23.03
N ARG A 58 -32.66 -4.10 -24.26
CA ARG A 58 -33.47 -4.17 -25.50
C ARG A 58 -34.06 -5.55 -25.76
N ALA A 59 -33.38 -6.61 -25.35
CA ALA A 59 -33.92 -7.97 -25.46
C ALA A 59 -35.26 -8.10 -24.71
N LEU A 60 -35.48 -7.28 -23.67
CA LEU A 60 -36.71 -7.23 -22.88
C LEU A 60 -37.83 -6.36 -23.50
N CYS A 61 -37.58 -5.66 -24.61
CA CYS A 61 -38.56 -4.76 -25.22
C CYS A 61 -39.84 -5.46 -25.70
N ALA A 62 -39.78 -6.77 -25.92
CA ALA A 62 -40.95 -7.61 -26.18
C ALA A 62 -42.01 -7.57 -25.06
N LEU A 63 -41.60 -7.22 -23.83
CA LEU A 63 -42.49 -7.12 -22.67
C LEU A 63 -42.97 -5.68 -22.41
N ALA A 64 -42.42 -4.68 -23.09
CA ALA A 64 -42.58 -3.28 -22.70
C ALA A 64 -44.03 -2.76 -22.78
N SER A 65 -44.82 -3.28 -23.73
CA SER A 65 -46.24 -2.91 -23.88
C SER A 65 -47.19 -3.72 -22.99
N GLU A 66 -46.67 -4.68 -22.24
CA GLU A 66 -47.47 -5.63 -21.46
C GLU A 66 -47.35 -5.42 -19.95
N ILE A 67 -46.64 -4.38 -19.53
CA ILE A 67 -46.46 -4.01 -18.14
C ILE A 67 -47.25 -2.73 -17.90
N ASP A 68 -48.20 -2.81 -16.99
CA ASP A 68 -49.00 -1.65 -16.58
C ASP A 68 -48.09 -0.54 -16.01
N ASP A 69 -48.41 0.71 -16.32
CA ASP A 69 -47.69 1.90 -15.83
C ASP A 69 -46.18 1.97 -16.20
N CYS A 70 -45.72 1.23 -17.21
CA CYS A 70 -44.31 1.20 -17.64
C CYS A 70 -44.02 2.00 -18.92
N ALA A 71 -44.69 3.14 -19.11
CA ALA A 71 -44.64 3.94 -20.33
C ALA A 71 -43.24 4.46 -20.68
N GLY A 72 -42.39 4.76 -19.68
CA GLY A 72 -41.03 5.22 -19.87
C GLY A 72 -40.13 4.16 -20.50
N PHE A 73 -40.27 2.90 -20.09
CA PHE A 73 -39.58 1.77 -20.72
C PHE A 73 -40.06 1.51 -22.14
N ALA A 74 -41.38 1.50 -22.37
CA ALA A 74 -41.95 1.37 -23.70
C ALA A 74 -41.45 2.47 -24.66
N ALA A 75 -41.39 3.72 -24.20
CA ALA A 75 -40.85 4.84 -24.97
C ALA A 75 -39.34 4.69 -25.25
N ALA A 76 -38.56 4.18 -24.29
CA ALA A 76 -37.13 3.90 -24.49
C ALA A 76 -36.88 2.77 -25.50
N CYS A 77 -37.76 1.77 -25.54
CA CYS A 77 -37.72 0.68 -26.53
C CYS A 77 -38.07 1.12 -27.95
N ALA A 78 -38.96 2.11 -28.10
CA ALA A 78 -39.32 2.68 -29.40
C ALA A 78 -38.25 3.61 -29.99
N GLU A 79 -37.27 4.05 -29.18
CA GLU A 79 -36.22 4.97 -29.61
C GLU A 79 -35.25 4.26 -30.59
N PRO A 80 -35.08 4.76 -31.82
CA PRO A 80 -34.24 4.11 -32.81
C PRO A 80 -32.79 4.02 -32.31
N LEU A 81 -32.16 2.89 -32.58
CA LEU A 81 -30.71 2.71 -32.41
C LEU A 81 -30.00 3.82 -33.18
N SER A 82 -29.59 4.87 -32.48
CA SER A 82 -28.72 5.89 -33.03
C SER A 82 -27.38 5.22 -33.34
N ARG A 83 -27.25 4.67 -34.55
CA ARG A 83 -26.05 3.98 -35.08
C ARG A 83 -24.77 4.79 -34.87
N ASP A 84 -24.89 6.11 -34.77
CA ASP A 84 -23.78 7.04 -34.62
C ASP A 84 -23.21 7.19 -33.20
N LYS A 85 -23.82 6.62 -32.15
CA LYS A 85 -23.36 6.78 -30.76
C LYS A 85 -22.90 5.50 -30.05
N GLN A 86 -23.04 4.31 -30.67
CA GLN A 86 -22.59 3.05 -30.04
C GLN A 86 -21.13 2.69 -30.31
N ALA A 87 -20.39 3.48 -31.09
CA ALA A 87 -18.95 3.36 -31.19
C ALA A 87 -18.26 4.44 -30.34
N SER A 88 -17.61 3.98 -29.28
CA SER A 88 -16.66 4.67 -28.40
C SER A 88 -17.27 5.38 -27.18
N PRO A 89 -16.87 4.98 -25.95
CA PRO A 89 -17.16 5.77 -24.76
C PRO A 89 -16.60 7.17 -24.98
N SER A 90 -17.32 8.16 -24.46
CA SER A 90 -17.10 9.59 -24.63
C SER A 90 -15.72 10.06 -24.15
N SER A 91 -14.67 9.79 -24.91
CA SER A 91 -13.72 10.85 -25.22
C SER A 91 -14.49 11.82 -26.10
N ALA A 92 -14.73 13.04 -25.60
CA ALA A 92 -15.12 14.16 -26.43
C ALA A 92 -14.39 14.06 -27.77
N ARG A 93 -15.10 14.22 -28.90
CA ARG A 93 -14.48 14.41 -30.22
C ARG A 93 -13.68 15.70 -30.17
N ALA A 94 -12.54 15.64 -29.52
CA ALA A 94 -11.40 16.43 -29.84
C ALA A 94 -11.15 16.14 -31.33
N PRO A 95 -11.17 17.14 -32.23
CA PRO A 95 -10.81 16.97 -33.64
C PRO A 95 -9.65 15.97 -33.77
N SER A 96 -9.61 15.13 -34.80
CA SER A 96 -8.53 14.14 -35.01
C SER A 96 -7.13 14.74 -34.82
N PHE A 97 -6.98 16.03 -35.13
CA PHE A 97 -5.83 16.86 -34.77
C PHE A 97 -5.45 16.83 -33.28
N LEU A 98 -6.40 16.96 -32.35
CA LEU A 98 -6.16 16.87 -30.90
C LEU A 98 -5.78 15.46 -30.43
N ARG A 99 -6.23 14.38 -31.10
CA ARG A 99 -5.73 13.02 -30.80
C ARG A 99 -4.28 12.89 -31.20
N SER A 100 -3.92 13.38 -32.38
CA SER A 100 -2.53 13.45 -32.84
C SER A 100 -1.69 14.39 -31.96
N LEU A 101 -2.23 15.53 -31.55
CA LEU A 101 -1.56 16.49 -30.67
C LEU A 101 -1.37 15.92 -29.26
N ALA A 102 -2.37 15.22 -28.71
CA ALA A 102 -2.26 14.53 -27.42
C ALA A 102 -1.25 13.39 -27.50
N GLN A 103 -1.24 12.61 -28.58
CA GLN A 103 -0.25 11.57 -28.80
C GLN A 103 1.16 12.16 -28.93
N VAL A 104 1.32 13.26 -29.66
CA VAL A 104 2.59 14.00 -29.76
C VAL A 104 2.98 14.58 -28.39
N LEU A 105 2.06 15.17 -27.63
CA LEU A 105 2.30 15.69 -26.28
C LEU A 105 2.72 14.59 -25.31
N VAL A 106 2.09 13.41 -25.38
CA VAL A 106 2.48 12.24 -24.59
C VAL A 106 3.89 11.79 -24.99
N TRP A 107 4.19 11.70 -26.28
CA TRP A 107 5.54 11.34 -26.74
C TRP A 107 6.59 12.39 -26.38
N VAL A 108 6.26 13.68 -26.43
CA VAL A 108 7.13 14.78 -26.00
C VAL A 108 7.33 14.74 -24.49
N LEU A 109 6.29 14.45 -23.71
CA LEU A 109 6.37 14.28 -22.26
C LEU A 109 7.25 13.07 -21.90
N VAL A 110 7.01 11.92 -22.53
CA VAL A 110 7.81 10.70 -22.35
C VAL A 110 9.26 10.96 -22.74
N ALA A 111 9.52 11.57 -23.90
CA ALA A 111 10.87 11.95 -24.34
C ALA A 111 11.51 12.94 -23.35
N GLY A 112 10.75 13.91 -22.85
CA GLY A 112 11.18 14.87 -21.85
C GLY A 112 11.57 14.21 -20.53
N ILE A 113 10.77 13.24 -20.05
CA ILE A 113 11.07 12.44 -18.85
C ILE A 113 12.33 11.59 -19.08
N VAL A 114 12.43 10.91 -20.22
CA VAL A 114 13.61 10.11 -20.58
C VAL A 114 14.86 10.98 -20.61
N VAL A 115 14.81 12.16 -21.25
CA VAL A 115 15.93 13.11 -21.30
C VAL A 115 16.27 13.65 -19.90
N ALA A 116 15.26 13.99 -19.09
CA ALA A 116 15.44 14.49 -17.73
C ALA A 116 16.08 13.44 -16.79
N ILE A 117 15.86 12.14 -17.04
CA ILE A 117 16.51 11.03 -16.32
C ILE A 117 17.89 10.71 -16.91
N ALA A 118 18.01 10.68 -18.23
CA ALA A 118 19.24 10.31 -18.92
C ALA A 118 20.36 11.35 -18.70
N LEU A 119 20.04 12.65 -18.76
CA LEU A 119 21.02 13.74 -18.55
C LEU A 119 21.79 13.65 -17.21
N PRO A 120 21.14 13.51 -16.04
CA PRO A 120 21.85 13.37 -14.78
C PRO A 120 22.64 12.06 -14.67
N ILE A 121 22.18 10.96 -15.27
CA ILE A 121 22.93 9.70 -15.34
C ILE A 121 24.20 9.90 -16.18
N LEU A 122 24.08 10.47 -17.39
CA LEU A 122 25.21 10.74 -18.27
C LEU A 122 26.22 11.69 -17.61
N ARG A 123 25.74 12.75 -16.95
CA ARG A 123 26.59 13.68 -16.18
C ARG A 123 27.27 13.00 -14.99
N ALA A 124 26.60 12.06 -14.31
CA ALA A 124 27.18 11.30 -13.22
C ALA A 124 28.28 10.33 -13.71
N ILE A 125 28.06 9.66 -14.85
CA ILE A 125 29.05 8.78 -15.48
C ILE A 125 30.26 9.59 -15.96
N LEU A 126 30.04 10.73 -16.62
CA LEU A 126 31.11 11.61 -17.09
C LEU A 126 31.93 12.19 -15.92
N ARG A 127 31.29 12.55 -14.79
CA ARG A 127 32.00 12.94 -13.57
C ARG A 127 32.80 11.79 -12.98
N ALA A 128 32.21 10.59 -12.87
CA ALA A 128 32.92 9.41 -12.36
C ALA A 128 34.16 9.07 -13.21
N ARG A 129 34.08 9.21 -14.54
CA ARG A 129 35.24 9.04 -15.43
C ARG A 129 36.32 10.11 -15.24
N ARG A 130 35.94 11.37 -14.97
CA ARG A 130 36.90 12.43 -14.64
C ARG A 130 37.58 12.18 -13.28
N ASP A 131 36.83 11.75 -12.29
CA ASP A 131 37.35 11.46 -10.94
C ASP A 131 38.26 10.22 -10.93
N ALA A 132 37.98 9.24 -11.78
CA ALA A 132 38.86 8.08 -11.99
C ALA A 132 40.22 8.52 -12.57
N LYS A 133 40.21 9.37 -13.61
CA LYS A 133 41.45 9.93 -14.19
C LYS A 133 42.27 10.75 -13.20
N LEU A 134 41.65 11.32 -12.15
CA LEU A 134 42.35 12.06 -11.09
C LEU A 134 42.92 11.15 -9.98
N LYS A 135 42.40 9.92 -9.84
CA LYS A 135 42.89 8.94 -8.86
C LYS A 135 44.15 8.19 -9.31
N ASP A 136 44.43 8.17 -10.60
CA ASP A 136 45.62 7.52 -11.18
C ASP A 136 46.90 8.38 -11.07
N ALA A 137 46.85 9.51 -10.36
CA ALA A 137 48.07 10.23 -9.97
C ALA A 137 48.86 9.37 -8.95
N PRO A 138 50.16 9.10 -9.18
CA PRO A 138 50.93 8.15 -8.38
C PRO A 138 51.02 8.60 -6.91
N LYS A 139 50.48 7.77 -6.00
CA LYS A 139 50.61 7.96 -4.56
C LYS A 139 52.03 7.55 -4.13
N ALA A 140 52.75 8.49 -3.50
CA ALA A 140 54.00 8.20 -2.80
C ALA A 140 53.77 7.17 -1.66
N PRO A 141 54.74 6.29 -1.38
CA PRO A 141 54.59 5.21 -0.41
C PRO A 141 54.51 5.75 1.01
N ALA A 142 53.46 5.34 1.72
CA ALA A 142 53.25 5.65 3.14
C ALA A 142 53.89 4.56 4.01
N ASN A 143 55.08 4.83 4.54
CA ASN A 143 55.68 4.05 5.62
C ASN A 143 55.47 4.80 6.94
N VAL A 144 54.50 4.38 7.75
CA VAL A 144 54.48 4.69 9.19
C VAL A 144 53.90 3.48 9.93
N ALA A 145 54.74 2.85 10.75
CA ALA A 145 54.34 1.82 11.70
C ALA A 145 53.42 2.43 12.77
N THR A 146 52.27 1.80 13.00
CA THR A 146 51.29 2.19 14.02
C THR A 146 51.71 1.60 15.37
N PRO A 147 51.92 2.39 16.43
CA PRO A 147 52.12 1.84 17.76
C PRO A 147 50.80 1.26 18.28
N VAL A 148 50.88 0.10 18.92
CA VAL A 148 49.76 -0.55 19.61
C VAL A 148 49.33 0.32 20.79
N ALA A 149 48.10 0.81 20.76
CA ALA A 149 47.49 1.57 21.84
C ALA A 149 46.87 0.62 22.89
N PRO A 150 46.90 0.97 24.19
CA PRO A 150 46.22 0.22 25.25
C PRO A 150 44.69 0.24 25.06
N PRO A 151 43.95 -0.74 25.65
CA PRO A 151 42.51 -0.85 25.46
C PRO A 151 41.79 0.43 25.91
N PRO A 152 40.83 0.93 25.10
CA PRO A 152 40.14 2.17 25.40
C PRO A 152 39.30 2.02 26.69
N PRO A 153 39.17 3.09 27.49
CA PRO A 153 38.20 3.12 28.59
C PRO A 153 36.78 2.85 28.06
N PRO A 154 35.88 2.31 28.90
CA PRO A 154 34.51 2.00 28.48
C PRO A 154 33.87 3.24 27.84
N GLU A 155 33.38 3.06 26.62
CA GLU A 155 32.76 4.15 25.87
C GLU A 155 31.53 4.63 26.65
N PRO A 156 31.36 5.95 26.86
CA PRO A 156 30.11 6.48 27.41
C PRO A 156 28.98 6.06 26.46
N GLU A 157 27.92 5.47 27.03
CA GLU A 157 26.73 5.04 26.31
C GLU A 157 26.30 6.13 25.32
N ALA A 158 26.31 5.80 24.03
CA ALA A 158 25.86 6.70 23.00
C ALA A 158 24.39 7.01 23.26
N ILE A 159 24.10 8.25 23.66
CA ILE A 159 22.73 8.70 23.92
C ILE A 159 22.02 8.84 22.57
N ASP A 160 21.42 7.76 22.10
CA ASP A 160 20.70 7.69 20.81
C ASP A 160 19.34 8.41 20.87
N ASP A 161 18.79 8.58 22.07
CA ASP A 161 17.52 9.26 22.29
C ASP A 161 17.68 10.69 22.84
N ALA A 162 17.56 11.70 21.97
CA ALA A 162 17.60 13.10 22.37
C ALA A 162 16.47 13.50 23.35
N GLU A 163 15.31 12.82 23.34
CA GLU A 163 14.28 13.08 24.35
C GLU A 163 14.63 12.46 25.70
N GLY A 164 15.24 11.29 25.71
CA GLY A 164 15.87 10.69 26.89
C GLY A 164 16.95 11.59 27.49
N ALA A 165 17.84 12.13 26.66
CA ALA A 165 18.88 13.08 27.06
C ALA A 165 18.28 14.35 27.71
N LEU A 166 17.21 14.88 27.11
CA LEU A 166 16.52 16.08 27.62
C LEU A 166 15.87 15.81 28.98
N ARG A 167 15.21 14.66 29.16
CA ARG A 167 14.62 14.26 30.45
C ARG A 167 15.67 14.06 31.53
N ALA A 168 16.80 13.45 31.20
CA ALA A 168 17.92 13.29 32.12
C ALA A 168 18.50 14.66 32.54
N ALA A 169 18.63 15.60 31.59
CA ALA A 169 19.06 16.97 31.89
C ALA A 169 18.12 17.66 32.89
N ASP A 170 16.80 17.56 32.68
CA ASP A 170 15.77 18.12 33.56
C ASP A 170 15.84 17.51 34.98
N GLU A 171 16.14 16.21 35.09
CA GLU A 171 16.28 15.55 36.38
C GLU A 171 17.52 16.00 37.16
N HIS A 172 18.66 16.14 36.49
CA HIS A 172 19.88 16.66 37.10
C HIS A 172 19.72 18.13 37.53
N ALA A 173 19.02 18.94 36.73
CA ALA A 173 18.70 20.32 37.10
C ALA A 173 17.87 20.39 38.39
N ARG A 174 16.85 19.52 38.55
CA ARG A 174 16.02 19.45 39.78
C ARG A 174 16.80 19.03 41.02
N ARG A 175 17.85 18.22 40.87
CA ARG A 175 18.74 17.79 41.96
C ARG A 175 19.80 18.84 42.35
N GLY A 176 19.84 19.98 41.66
CA GLY A 176 20.87 21.01 41.88
C GLY A 176 22.20 20.68 41.21
N GLU A 177 22.27 19.63 40.39
CA GLU A 177 23.47 19.21 39.65
C GLU A 177 23.57 20.01 38.33
N LEU A 178 23.70 21.33 38.46
CA LEU A 178 23.51 22.30 37.38
C LEU A 178 24.53 22.14 36.22
N GLU A 179 25.79 21.84 36.54
CA GLU A 179 26.84 21.64 35.53
C GLU A 179 26.57 20.40 34.67
N ARG A 180 26.13 19.31 35.29
CA ARG A 180 25.78 18.06 34.61
C ARG A 180 24.54 18.23 33.74
N ALA A 181 23.56 19.01 34.20
CA ALA A 181 22.37 19.35 33.42
C ALA A 181 22.72 20.11 32.14
N LEU A 182 23.61 21.10 32.21
CA LEU A 182 24.04 21.88 31.04
C LEU A 182 24.69 21.02 29.94
N GLY A 183 25.57 20.09 30.32
CA GLY A 183 26.18 19.15 29.38
C GLY A 183 25.14 18.26 28.68
N LEU A 184 24.13 17.79 29.42
CA LEU A 184 23.06 16.96 28.86
C LEU A 184 22.11 17.73 27.95
N TYR A 185 21.81 19.01 28.24
CA TYR A 185 21.02 19.86 27.33
C TYR A 185 21.72 20.11 26.00
N LEU A 186 23.05 20.31 26.01
CA LEU A 186 23.84 20.42 24.79
C LEU A 186 23.83 19.10 24.02
N ALA A 187 24.07 17.97 24.69
CA ALA A 187 24.03 16.65 24.07
C ALA A 187 22.67 16.35 23.42
N ALA A 188 21.57 16.63 24.11
CA ALA A 188 20.20 16.49 23.59
C ALA A 188 19.99 17.34 22.32
N SER A 189 20.43 18.60 22.36
CA SER A 189 20.29 19.53 21.24
C SER A 189 21.08 19.07 20.01
N LEU A 190 22.33 18.62 20.21
CA LEU A 190 23.17 18.14 19.12
C LEU A 190 22.64 16.83 18.53
N ALA A 191 22.19 15.88 19.37
CA ALA A 191 21.59 14.63 18.91
C ALA A 191 20.31 14.89 18.08
N ALA A 192 19.44 15.80 18.53
CA ALA A 192 18.24 16.17 17.79
C ALA A 192 18.55 16.79 16.41
N LEU A 193 19.58 17.66 16.34
CA LEU A 193 20.00 18.28 15.09
C LEU A 193 20.73 17.31 14.15
N ASP A 194 21.48 16.35 14.68
CA ASP A 194 22.13 15.28 13.89
C ASP A 194 21.08 14.37 13.23
N ARG A 195 20.04 13.96 13.99
CA ARG A 195 18.92 13.15 13.46
C ARG A 195 18.15 13.86 12.35
N ARG A 196 18.04 15.18 12.40
CA ARG A 196 17.44 16.00 11.32
C ARG A 196 18.41 16.29 10.16
N GLY A 197 19.67 15.85 10.24
CA GLY A 197 20.71 16.16 9.26
C GLY A 197 21.12 17.64 9.23
N ALA A 198 20.77 18.40 10.26
CA ALA A 198 21.14 19.81 10.38
C ALA A 198 22.62 19.97 10.77
N ILE A 199 23.18 19.04 11.55
CA ILE A 199 24.62 18.93 11.83
C ILE A 199 25.10 17.49 11.58
N ARG A 200 26.41 17.26 11.77
CA ARG A 200 26.98 15.91 11.86
C ARG A 200 27.81 15.78 13.13
N LEU A 201 27.37 14.95 14.07
CA LEU A 201 28.11 14.64 15.30
C LEU A 201 29.41 13.88 14.99
N ALA A 202 30.51 14.33 15.59
CA ALA A 202 31.81 13.65 15.48
C ALA A 202 32.70 13.97 16.68
N LYS A 203 33.34 12.95 17.28
CA LYS A 203 34.18 13.08 18.49
C LYS A 203 35.30 14.14 18.40
N HIS A 204 35.75 14.48 17.19
CA HIS A 204 36.84 15.44 16.95
C HIS A 204 36.37 16.89 16.73
N ARG A 205 35.07 17.17 16.83
CA ARG A 205 34.52 18.50 16.58
C ARG A 205 34.33 19.29 17.87
N THR A 206 34.61 20.58 17.80
CA THR A 206 34.36 21.51 18.92
C THR A 206 32.92 22.01 18.92
N ASN A 207 32.43 22.48 20.08
CA ASN A 207 31.09 23.04 20.22
C ASN A 207 30.80 24.16 19.20
N GLY A 208 31.78 25.05 18.98
CA GLY A 208 31.68 26.13 17.98
C GLY A 208 31.60 25.63 16.52
N GLU A 209 32.15 24.46 16.19
CA GLU A 209 32.03 23.88 14.85
C GLU A 209 30.62 23.35 14.56
N TYR A 210 29.91 22.86 15.56
CA TYR A 210 28.51 22.46 15.41
C TYR A 210 27.61 23.66 15.08
N VAL A 211 27.82 24.80 15.74
CA VAL A 211 27.11 26.05 15.44
C VAL A 211 27.37 26.52 14.00
N ARG A 212 28.65 26.50 13.57
CA ARG A 212 29.03 26.92 12.20
C ARG A 212 28.47 25.98 11.13
N SER A 213 28.53 24.67 11.38
CA SER A 213 28.08 23.65 10.43
C SER A 213 26.57 23.38 10.44
N CYS A 214 25.80 23.97 11.36
CA CYS A 214 24.35 23.84 11.41
C CYS A 214 23.68 24.41 10.15
N ALA A 215 23.05 23.54 9.36
CA ALA A 215 22.36 23.89 8.12
C ALA A 215 20.98 24.52 8.37
N GLU A 216 20.36 24.23 9.51
CA GLU A 216 19.04 24.75 9.88
C GLU A 216 19.16 26.17 10.44
N VAL A 217 18.78 27.17 9.64
CA VAL A 217 18.96 28.59 9.97
C VAL A 217 18.26 28.97 11.28
N GLY A 218 17.05 28.45 11.51
CA GLY A 218 16.28 28.69 12.74
C GLY A 218 16.89 28.07 13.99
N ALA A 219 17.64 26.97 13.86
CA ALA A 219 18.28 26.28 14.99
C ALA A 219 19.63 26.87 15.40
N ARG A 220 20.31 27.60 14.49
CA ARG A 220 21.66 28.12 14.72
C ARG A 220 21.74 29.13 15.87
N GLY A 221 20.71 29.98 16.04
CA GLY A 221 20.62 30.96 17.13
C GLY A 221 20.57 30.28 18.51
N PRO A 222 19.52 29.49 18.78
CA PRO A 222 19.38 28.75 20.05
C PRO A 222 20.59 27.86 20.36
N LEU A 223 21.12 27.14 19.36
CA LEU A 223 22.30 26.28 19.55
C LEU A 223 23.55 27.10 19.98
N ARG A 224 23.75 28.29 19.40
CA ARG A 224 24.88 29.17 19.77
C ARG A 224 24.80 29.61 21.23
N GLU A 225 23.60 29.91 21.70
CA GLU A 225 23.38 30.37 23.08
C GLU A 225 23.61 29.24 24.08
N ILE A 226 23.15 28.03 23.77
CA ILE A 226 23.44 26.82 24.58
C ILE A 226 24.95 26.58 24.66
N VAL A 227 25.64 26.56 23.50
CA VAL A 227 27.10 26.34 23.45
C VAL A 227 27.86 27.40 24.23
N ARG A 228 27.45 28.68 24.14
CA ARG A 228 28.11 29.78 24.84
C ARG A 228 28.00 29.64 26.36
N GLU A 229 26.85 29.22 26.87
CA GLU A 229 26.66 29.07 28.31
C GLU A 229 27.42 27.85 28.83
N VAL A 230 27.44 26.73 28.10
CA VAL A 230 28.26 25.56 28.44
C VAL A 230 29.75 25.91 28.44
N ASP A 231 30.26 26.54 27.38
CA ASP A 231 31.67 26.90 27.26
C ASP A 231 32.11 27.89 28.37
N LYS A 232 31.20 28.76 28.83
CA LYS A 232 31.45 29.72 29.92
C LYS A 232 31.62 29.03 31.27
N ILE A 233 30.94 27.91 31.50
CA ILE A 233 31.09 27.11 32.72
C ILE A 233 32.31 26.21 32.60
N GLU A 234 32.41 25.40 31.53
CA GLU A 234 33.49 24.43 31.34
C GLU A 234 34.88 25.07 31.18
N PHE A 235 34.97 26.21 30.49
CA PHE A 235 36.27 26.87 30.19
C PHE A 235 36.43 28.23 30.86
N GLY A 236 35.34 28.86 31.32
CA GLY A 236 35.35 30.21 31.87
C GLY A 236 35.49 30.29 33.39
N ASN A 237 35.60 29.15 34.08
CA ASN A 237 35.77 29.07 35.54
C ASN A 237 34.64 29.78 36.32
N LYS A 238 33.43 29.81 35.76
CA LYS A 238 32.22 30.38 36.39
C LYS A 238 31.35 29.27 36.95
N THR A 239 30.71 29.51 38.07
CA THR A 239 29.71 28.60 38.64
C THR A 239 28.37 28.73 37.89
N PRO A 240 27.69 27.63 37.58
CA PRO A 240 26.40 27.68 36.90
C PRO A 240 25.34 28.30 37.80
N SER A 241 24.51 29.20 37.25
CA SER A 241 23.34 29.76 37.92
C SER A 241 22.07 29.01 37.53
N SER A 242 21.11 28.90 38.44
CA SER A 242 19.81 28.27 38.17
C SER A 242 19.05 28.94 37.01
N GLU A 243 19.15 30.26 36.93
CA GLU A 243 18.57 31.05 35.84
C GLU A 243 19.20 30.70 34.48
N GLY A 244 20.53 30.57 34.41
CA GLY A 244 21.23 30.19 33.19
C GLY A 244 20.88 28.78 32.71
N VAL A 245 20.72 27.82 33.64
CA VAL A 245 20.26 26.46 33.30
C VAL A 245 18.83 26.45 32.77
N ALA A 246 17.91 27.24 33.36
CA ALA A 246 16.53 27.33 32.87
C ALA A 246 16.45 27.92 31.45
N GLU A 247 17.29 28.91 31.15
CA GLU A 247 17.38 29.51 29.81
C GLU A 247 17.91 28.51 28.76
N VAL A 248 18.87 27.67 29.13
CA VAL A 248 19.41 26.60 28.28
C VAL A 248 18.37 25.48 28.08
N ALA A 249 17.64 25.11 29.14
CA ALA A 249 16.59 24.09 29.09
C ALA A 249 15.48 24.43 28.09
N SER A 250 15.00 25.68 28.12
CA SER A 250 13.97 26.17 27.20
C SER A 250 14.41 26.05 25.74
N ARG A 251 15.66 26.44 25.44
CA ARG A 251 16.23 26.37 24.09
C ARG A 251 16.47 24.93 23.63
N ALA A 252 16.97 24.08 24.51
CA ALA A 252 17.16 22.66 24.21
C ALA A 252 15.81 22.00 23.92
N ALA A 253 14.77 22.29 24.70
CA ALA A 253 13.43 21.80 24.45
C ALA A 253 12.89 22.27 23.09
N MET A 254 13.10 23.54 22.72
CA MET A 254 12.75 24.03 21.38
C MET A 254 13.48 23.26 20.27
N LEU A 255 14.78 23.01 20.41
CA LEU A 255 15.56 22.29 19.40
C LEU A 255 15.20 20.80 19.31
N VAL A 256 14.90 20.14 20.43
CA VAL A 256 14.51 18.73 20.47
C VAL A 256 13.09 18.53 19.95
N ARG A 257 12.16 19.42 20.33
CA ARG A 257 10.73 19.31 20.02
C ARG A 257 10.28 20.11 18.80
N ALA A 258 11.16 20.87 18.16
CA ALA A 258 10.91 21.47 16.86
C ALA A 258 10.66 20.34 15.85
N ARG A 259 9.37 20.05 15.61
CA ARG A 259 8.93 19.28 14.45
C ARG A 259 9.42 20.06 13.24
N GLY A 260 10.43 19.51 12.56
CA GLY A 260 11.07 20.16 11.43
C GLY A 260 10.03 20.76 10.48
N ALA A 261 10.31 21.95 9.96
CA ALA A 261 9.52 22.61 8.93
C ALA A 261 8.99 21.59 7.90
N PRO A 262 7.73 21.70 7.46
CA PRO A 262 7.00 20.60 6.86
C PRO A 262 7.82 20.01 5.70
N PRO A 263 8.16 18.71 5.77
CA PRO A 263 8.89 18.06 4.71
C PRO A 263 8.08 18.18 3.41
N ARG A 264 8.77 18.16 2.28
CA ARG A 264 8.18 18.02 0.93
C ARG A 264 7.15 16.88 0.80
N ALA A 265 7.07 15.98 1.79
CA ALA A 265 6.00 15.01 1.99
C ALA A 265 4.60 15.64 2.15
N ALA A 266 4.45 16.84 2.74
CA ALA A 266 3.15 17.53 2.80
C ALA A 266 2.66 17.98 1.41
N MET A 267 3.59 18.30 0.50
CA MET A 267 3.27 18.63 -0.89
C MET A 267 2.87 17.38 -1.68
N ILE A 268 3.53 16.23 -1.41
CA ILE A 268 3.18 14.94 -2.02
C ILE A 268 1.85 14.40 -1.47
N ALA A 269 1.61 14.52 -0.16
CA ALA A 269 0.34 14.17 0.47
C ALA A 269 -0.79 15.09 -0.02
N GLY A 270 -0.54 16.39 -0.18
CA GLY A 270 -1.49 17.32 -0.78
C GLY A 270 -1.81 16.98 -2.24
N MET A 271 -0.82 16.56 -3.03
CA MET A 271 -1.02 16.15 -4.42
C MET A 271 -1.74 14.78 -4.54
N LEU A 272 -1.48 13.84 -3.63
CA LEU A 272 -2.20 12.56 -3.54
C LEU A 272 -3.63 12.75 -3.05
N LEU A 273 -3.87 13.68 -2.12
CA LEU A 273 -5.21 14.03 -1.65
C LEU A 273 -6.01 14.74 -2.75
N LEU A 274 -5.38 15.60 -3.55
CA LEU A 274 -6.01 16.24 -4.72
C LEU A 274 -6.35 15.21 -5.83
N LEU A 275 -5.53 14.16 -5.99
CA LEU A 275 -5.84 13.05 -6.91
C LEU A 275 -6.95 12.15 -6.37
N ALA A 276 -7.03 11.95 -5.06
CA ALA A 276 -8.09 11.19 -4.41
C ALA A 276 -9.45 11.92 -4.47
N THR A 277 -9.48 13.24 -4.36
CA THR A 277 -10.73 14.03 -4.45
C THR A 277 -11.26 14.18 -5.88
N ILE A 278 -10.40 14.09 -6.90
CA ILE A 278 -10.85 14.03 -8.30
C ILE A 278 -11.36 12.62 -8.66
N ALA A 279 -10.89 11.57 -7.97
CA ALA A 279 -11.34 10.20 -8.18
C ALA A 279 -12.62 9.84 -7.41
N CYS A 280 -12.88 10.47 -6.27
CA CYS A 280 -14.14 10.34 -5.53
C CYS A 280 -15.13 11.44 -5.91
N GLY A 281 -15.55 11.47 -7.17
CA GLY A 281 -16.79 12.14 -7.52
C GLY A 281 -17.93 11.43 -6.78
N SER A 282 -18.52 12.12 -5.81
CA SER A 282 -19.70 11.70 -5.05
C SER A 282 -20.84 11.38 -6.01
N ARG A 283 -20.87 10.14 -6.51
CA ARG A 283 -22.07 9.61 -7.16
C ARG A 283 -23.11 9.52 -6.05
N ALA A 284 -24.09 10.41 -6.10
CA ALA A 284 -25.37 10.17 -5.46
C ALA A 284 -25.71 8.69 -5.66
N SER A 285 -25.99 7.96 -4.58
CA SER A 285 -26.40 6.57 -4.65
C SER A 285 -27.43 6.49 -5.77
N PRO A 286 -27.16 5.73 -6.86
CA PRO A 286 -28.08 5.67 -7.97
C PRO A 286 -29.46 5.30 -7.41
N ALA A 287 -30.50 5.99 -7.87
CA ALA A 287 -31.87 5.61 -7.55
C ALA A 287 -31.99 4.09 -7.72
N ARG A 288 -32.62 3.42 -6.74
CA ARG A 288 -32.74 1.96 -6.78
C ARG A 288 -33.31 1.57 -8.14
N ALA A 289 -32.64 0.63 -8.82
CA ALA A 289 -33.19 -0.11 -9.95
C ALA A 289 -33.64 0.73 -11.18
N ASP A 290 -32.84 1.69 -11.64
CA ASP A 290 -33.05 2.31 -12.97
C ASP A 290 -32.79 1.36 -14.15
N ASP A 291 -32.21 0.18 -13.90
CA ASP A 291 -31.82 -0.79 -14.93
C ASP A 291 -32.98 -1.77 -15.23
N PRO A 292 -33.58 -1.73 -16.43
CA PRO A 292 -34.59 -2.71 -16.85
C PRO A 292 -34.16 -4.17 -16.73
N ALA A 293 -32.86 -4.45 -16.87
CA ALA A 293 -32.26 -5.78 -16.79
C ALA A 293 -31.59 -6.06 -15.42
N GLY A 294 -31.81 -5.19 -14.42
CA GLY A 294 -31.41 -5.43 -13.03
C GLY A 294 -32.23 -6.54 -12.37
N ASP A 295 -31.92 -6.90 -11.13
CA ASP A 295 -32.55 -8.00 -10.37
C ASP A 295 -33.18 -7.55 -9.05
N GLU A 296 -33.23 -6.25 -8.78
CA GLU A 296 -33.69 -5.71 -7.50
C GLU A 296 -35.17 -5.99 -7.23
N LEU A 297 -36.03 -5.88 -8.24
CA LEU A 297 -37.46 -6.19 -8.14
C LEU A 297 -37.73 -7.70 -7.93
N PRO A 298 -37.17 -8.62 -8.74
CA PRO A 298 -37.24 -10.06 -8.46
C PRO A 298 -36.85 -10.40 -7.02
N MET A 299 -35.74 -9.86 -6.53
CA MET A 299 -35.27 -10.11 -5.16
C MET A 299 -36.26 -9.61 -4.10
N GLU A 300 -36.86 -8.45 -4.32
CA GLU A 300 -37.88 -7.90 -3.40
C GLU A 300 -39.17 -8.73 -3.40
N ILE A 301 -39.63 -9.19 -4.57
CA ILE A 301 -40.80 -10.07 -4.70
C ILE A 301 -40.57 -11.37 -3.91
N LEU A 302 -39.40 -11.98 -4.09
CA LEU A 302 -39.04 -13.21 -3.37
C LEU A 302 -39.05 -13.01 -1.84
N ARG A 303 -38.47 -11.92 -1.33
CA ARG A 303 -38.50 -11.61 0.11
C ARG A 303 -39.92 -11.43 0.64
N ARG A 304 -40.79 -10.75 -0.11
CA ARG A 304 -42.20 -10.54 0.29
C ARG A 304 -43.00 -11.83 0.25
N SER A 305 -42.65 -12.74 -0.64
CA SER A 305 -43.21 -14.09 -0.70
C SER A 305 -42.57 -15.06 0.29
N GLU A 306 -41.95 -14.54 1.35
CA GLU A 306 -41.37 -15.31 2.46
C GLU A 306 -40.22 -16.25 2.06
N ILE A 307 -39.60 -16.03 0.91
CA ILE A 307 -38.38 -16.74 0.50
C ILE A 307 -37.19 -15.97 1.06
N ASP A 308 -36.43 -16.61 1.97
CA ASP A 308 -35.18 -16.06 2.50
C ASP A 308 -34.15 -15.99 1.37
N VAL A 309 -34.04 -14.81 0.75
CA VAL A 309 -33.17 -14.58 -0.41
C VAL A 309 -32.17 -13.47 -0.12
N SER A 310 -30.90 -13.77 -0.40
CA SER A 310 -29.81 -12.80 -0.37
C SER A 310 -28.90 -12.97 -1.59
N TYR A 311 -28.04 -11.98 -1.81
CA TYR A 311 -26.95 -12.17 -2.77
C TYR A 311 -25.94 -13.15 -2.22
N LEU A 312 -25.18 -13.77 -3.13
CA LEU A 312 -24.01 -14.55 -2.78
C LEU A 312 -22.90 -13.62 -2.28
N ASP A 313 -22.22 -14.04 -1.21
CA ASP A 313 -21.23 -13.22 -0.50
C ASP A 313 -19.77 -13.54 -0.91
N ALA A 314 -19.59 -14.52 -1.80
CA ALA A 314 -18.29 -15.03 -2.24
C ALA A 314 -18.34 -15.57 -3.68
N SER A 315 -17.17 -15.71 -4.31
CA SER A 315 -17.04 -16.28 -5.65
C SER A 315 -17.56 -17.73 -5.70
N ILE A 316 -18.28 -18.08 -6.76
CA ILE A 316 -18.79 -19.43 -7.03
C ILE A 316 -17.63 -20.45 -7.01
N ALA A 317 -16.49 -20.10 -7.58
CA ALA A 317 -15.30 -20.97 -7.63
C ALA A 317 -14.69 -21.26 -6.24
N SER A 318 -15.04 -20.48 -5.22
CA SER A 318 -14.56 -20.64 -3.84
C SER A 318 -15.60 -21.25 -2.90
N MET A 319 -16.80 -21.54 -3.40
CA MET A 319 -17.85 -22.12 -2.57
C MET A 319 -17.40 -23.48 -2.03
N PRO A 320 -17.61 -23.76 -0.73
CA PRO A 320 -17.26 -25.05 -0.16
C PRO A 320 -18.08 -26.15 -0.82
N ILE A 321 -17.43 -27.25 -1.17
CA ILE A 321 -18.10 -28.45 -1.68
C ILE A 321 -18.91 -29.06 -0.52
N PRO A 322 -20.22 -29.33 -0.69
CA PRO A 322 -21.05 -29.89 0.36
C PRO A 322 -20.46 -31.19 0.92
N ASP A 323 -20.32 -31.28 2.24
CA ASP A 323 -20.10 -32.55 2.94
C ASP A 323 -21.43 -33.10 3.45
N ALA A 324 -21.45 -34.35 3.94
CA ALA A 324 -22.68 -35.06 4.30
C ALA A 324 -23.53 -34.34 5.38
N GLU A 325 -22.91 -33.49 6.20
CA GLU A 325 -23.57 -32.80 7.31
C GLU A 325 -23.92 -31.34 6.98
N ALA A 326 -23.36 -30.76 5.92
CA ALA A 326 -23.55 -29.38 5.54
C ALA A 326 -24.96 -29.08 5.02
N ASP A 327 -25.56 -28.05 5.62
CA ASP A 327 -26.76 -27.36 5.14
C ASP A 327 -26.39 -26.41 4.00
N VAL A 328 -26.77 -26.74 2.77
CA VAL A 328 -26.40 -25.96 1.59
C VAL A 328 -27.54 -25.08 1.06
N PRO A 329 -27.25 -23.83 0.66
CA PRO A 329 -28.24 -22.94 0.08
C PRO A 329 -28.66 -23.40 -1.32
N ILE A 330 -29.80 -22.90 -1.78
CA ILE A 330 -30.15 -22.94 -3.21
C ILE A 330 -29.35 -21.85 -3.90
N LEU A 331 -28.49 -22.21 -4.85
CA LEU A 331 -27.72 -21.26 -5.63
C LEU A 331 -28.49 -20.89 -6.90
N VAL A 332 -28.80 -19.61 -7.11
CA VAL A 332 -29.38 -19.08 -8.35
C VAL A 332 -28.28 -18.39 -9.14
N ALA A 333 -28.01 -18.85 -10.35
CA ALA A 333 -27.02 -18.27 -11.24
C ALA A 333 -27.63 -17.96 -12.61
N ASP A 334 -27.61 -16.69 -13.01
CA ASP A 334 -27.94 -16.27 -14.38
C ASP A 334 -26.63 -16.14 -15.19
N VAL A 335 -26.34 -17.12 -16.04
CA VAL A 335 -25.08 -17.14 -16.81
C VAL A 335 -24.98 -16.03 -17.85
N THR A 336 -26.10 -15.37 -18.18
CA THR A 336 -26.11 -14.21 -19.09
C THR A 336 -25.65 -12.94 -18.37
N ARG A 337 -25.81 -12.89 -17.05
CA ARG A 337 -25.37 -11.78 -16.19
C ARG A 337 -24.06 -12.09 -15.47
N VAL A 338 -23.83 -13.35 -15.13
CA VAL A 338 -22.69 -13.85 -14.37
C VAL A 338 -21.88 -14.75 -15.32
N PRO A 339 -20.95 -14.20 -16.11
CA PRO A 339 -20.15 -15.00 -17.02
C PRO A 339 -19.27 -15.93 -16.18
N LEU A 340 -19.43 -17.24 -16.41
CA LEU A 340 -18.66 -18.27 -15.74
C LEU A 340 -17.52 -18.71 -16.65
N ASP A 341 -16.28 -18.66 -16.16
CA ASP A 341 -15.16 -19.32 -16.83
C ASP A 341 -15.24 -20.85 -16.67
N ASP A 342 -14.42 -21.57 -17.43
CA ASP A 342 -14.47 -23.04 -17.47
C ASP A 342 -14.13 -23.67 -16.10
N GLU A 343 -13.26 -23.03 -15.31
CA GLU A 343 -12.92 -23.49 -13.95
C GLU A 343 -14.10 -23.32 -12.99
N THR A 344 -14.77 -22.18 -13.04
CA THR A 344 -15.96 -21.88 -12.24
C THR A 344 -17.12 -22.80 -12.63
N LYS A 345 -17.30 -23.08 -13.94
CA LYS A 345 -18.28 -24.06 -14.43
C LYS A 345 -18.00 -25.46 -13.89
N ALA A 346 -16.75 -25.92 -13.98
CA ALA A 346 -16.36 -27.22 -13.46
C ALA A 346 -16.54 -27.32 -11.93
N HIS A 347 -16.21 -26.25 -11.20
CA HIS A 347 -16.44 -26.19 -9.76
C HIS A 347 -17.92 -26.24 -9.40
N LEU A 348 -18.75 -25.48 -10.12
CA LEU A 348 -20.19 -25.47 -9.95
C LEU A 348 -20.79 -26.88 -10.17
N MET A 349 -20.32 -27.61 -11.18
CA MET A 349 -20.74 -28.99 -11.43
C MET A 349 -20.36 -29.93 -10.28
N ARG A 350 -19.12 -29.86 -9.78
CA ARG A 350 -18.70 -30.65 -8.60
C ARG A 350 -19.52 -30.31 -7.35
N TRP A 351 -19.87 -29.03 -7.18
CA TRP A 351 -20.70 -28.57 -6.06
C TRP A 351 -22.11 -29.18 -6.12
N VAL A 352 -22.72 -29.23 -7.30
CA VAL A 352 -24.00 -29.92 -7.50
C VAL A 352 -23.86 -31.42 -7.28
N GLU A 353 -22.86 -32.07 -7.88
CA GLU A 353 -22.64 -33.52 -7.73
C GLU A 353 -22.50 -33.97 -6.28
N ALA A 354 -21.98 -33.10 -5.41
CA ALA A 354 -21.82 -33.33 -3.97
C ALA A 354 -23.09 -33.08 -3.12
N GLY A 355 -24.19 -32.66 -3.72
CA GLY A 355 -25.46 -32.42 -3.03
C GLY A 355 -25.97 -30.98 -3.07
N GLY A 356 -25.36 -30.11 -3.88
CA GLY A 356 -25.84 -28.74 -4.09
C GLY A 356 -27.13 -28.69 -4.94
N VAL A 357 -27.94 -27.66 -4.71
CA VAL A 357 -29.11 -27.36 -5.53
C VAL A 357 -28.89 -26.06 -6.30
N LEU A 358 -28.91 -26.15 -7.63
CA LEU A 358 -28.62 -25.05 -8.54
C LEU A 358 -29.86 -24.70 -9.36
N VAL A 359 -30.23 -23.42 -9.40
CA VAL A 359 -31.18 -22.87 -10.36
C VAL A 359 -30.41 -22.06 -11.38
N LEU A 360 -30.35 -22.56 -12.62
CA LEU A 360 -29.50 -22.00 -13.69
C LEU A 360 -30.37 -21.27 -14.71
N PHE A 361 -30.26 -19.94 -14.75
CA PHE A 361 -30.95 -19.09 -15.72
C PHE A 361 -30.02 -18.70 -16.88
N GLY A 362 -30.63 -18.42 -18.03
CA GLY A 362 -29.97 -17.75 -19.15
C GLY A 362 -29.79 -18.64 -20.38
N ASN A 363 -28.93 -18.21 -21.28
CA ASN A 363 -28.71 -18.89 -22.57
C ASN A 363 -28.13 -20.29 -22.37
N VAL A 364 -28.85 -21.31 -22.84
CA VAL A 364 -28.40 -22.71 -22.83
C VAL A 364 -26.98 -22.91 -23.39
N PRO A 365 -26.56 -22.28 -24.50
CA PRO A 365 -25.18 -22.43 -25.00
C PRO A 365 -24.08 -21.95 -24.03
N ASP A 366 -24.42 -21.08 -23.08
CA ASP A 366 -23.49 -20.55 -22.09
C ASP A 366 -23.41 -21.43 -20.82
N TRP A 367 -24.26 -22.45 -20.70
CA TRP A 367 -24.28 -23.39 -19.57
C TRP A 367 -23.05 -24.30 -19.54
N PRO A 368 -22.78 -25.02 -18.43
CA PRO A 368 -21.77 -26.07 -18.39
C PRO A 368 -22.03 -27.14 -19.46
N ARG A 369 -21.00 -27.46 -20.26
CA ARG A 369 -21.12 -28.38 -21.40
C ARG A 369 -21.48 -29.81 -20.98
N ASP A 370 -21.08 -30.20 -19.77
CA ASP A 370 -21.33 -31.53 -19.19
C ASP A 370 -22.82 -31.80 -18.95
N LEU A 371 -23.68 -30.78 -19.02
CA LEU A 371 -25.13 -30.95 -18.90
C LEU A 371 -25.78 -31.50 -20.17
N GLU A 372 -25.10 -31.43 -21.31
CA GLU A 372 -25.58 -31.92 -22.62
C GLU A 372 -26.98 -31.39 -22.97
N VAL A 373 -27.23 -30.10 -22.70
CA VAL A 373 -28.51 -29.43 -22.97
C VAL A 373 -28.48 -28.77 -24.34
N GLU A 374 -29.52 -29.01 -25.15
CA GLU A 374 -29.68 -28.36 -26.44
C GLU A 374 -30.59 -27.13 -26.33
N ALA A 375 -30.16 -26.02 -26.93
CA ALA A 375 -31.00 -24.84 -27.09
C ALA A 375 -32.04 -25.09 -28.19
N VAL A 376 -33.31 -24.87 -27.89
CA VAL A 376 -34.40 -24.91 -28.87
C VAL A 376 -35.23 -23.63 -28.79
N THR A 377 -36.13 -23.43 -29.75
CA THR A 377 -37.00 -22.25 -29.81
C THR A 377 -38.44 -22.68 -29.68
N GLY A 378 -39.16 -22.09 -28.73
CA GLY A 378 -40.60 -22.27 -28.55
C GLY A 378 -41.42 -21.51 -29.61
N SER A 379 -42.65 -21.97 -29.83
CA SER A 379 -43.62 -21.35 -30.75
C SER A 379 -44.26 -20.08 -30.16
N THR A 380 -44.32 -19.99 -28.83
CA THR A 380 -44.95 -18.90 -28.07
C THR A 380 -43.96 -18.23 -27.11
N ARG A 381 -44.41 -17.14 -26.47
CA ARG A 381 -43.75 -16.49 -25.32
C ARG A 381 -44.46 -16.76 -24.00
N GLU A 382 -45.62 -17.41 -24.07
CA GLU A 382 -46.43 -17.76 -22.92
C GLU A 382 -45.86 -18.99 -22.24
N ILE A 383 -45.53 -18.85 -20.96
CA ILE A 383 -45.03 -19.93 -20.13
C ILE A 383 -46.17 -20.44 -19.29
N VAL A 384 -46.31 -21.76 -19.30
CA VAL A 384 -47.11 -22.49 -18.33
C VAL A 384 -46.15 -23.19 -17.39
N VAL A 385 -46.25 -22.90 -16.09
CA VAL A 385 -45.56 -23.67 -15.05
C VAL A 385 -46.53 -24.74 -14.55
N GLU A 386 -46.13 -26.00 -14.63
CA GLU A 386 -46.87 -27.16 -14.13
C GLU A 386 -46.03 -27.81 -13.05
N THR A 387 -46.60 -27.93 -11.87
CA THR A 387 -46.01 -28.67 -10.76
C THR A 387 -47.07 -29.62 -10.21
N ASP A 388 -46.63 -30.63 -9.48
CA ASP A 388 -47.56 -31.53 -8.77
C ASP A 388 -48.46 -30.78 -7.77
N LEU A 389 -48.05 -29.57 -7.39
CA LEU A 389 -48.71 -28.67 -6.45
C LEU A 389 -49.38 -27.45 -7.12
N PHE A 390 -49.29 -27.30 -8.44
CA PHE A 390 -49.75 -26.11 -9.15
C PHE A 390 -50.03 -26.39 -10.63
N LYS A 391 -51.27 -26.20 -11.08
CA LYS A 391 -51.61 -26.24 -12.51
C LYS A 391 -51.95 -24.85 -13.07
N ALA A 392 -51.00 -24.32 -13.83
CA ALA A 392 -51.11 -23.30 -14.88
C ALA A 392 -51.65 -21.91 -14.47
N LYS A 393 -50.71 -20.97 -14.28
CA LYS A 393 -50.91 -19.55 -14.61
C LYS A 393 -50.00 -19.20 -15.80
N VAL A 394 -50.52 -18.42 -16.73
CA VAL A 394 -49.83 -18.04 -17.97
C VAL A 394 -48.93 -16.84 -17.66
N ALA A 395 -47.64 -17.09 -17.47
CA ALA A 395 -46.61 -16.06 -17.48
C ALA A 395 -46.20 -15.76 -18.92
N ARG A 396 -45.45 -14.68 -19.16
CA ARG A 396 -44.93 -14.39 -20.49
C ARG A 396 -43.54 -13.77 -20.46
N VAL A 397 -42.66 -14.31 -21.30
CA VAL A 397 -41.26 -13.90 -21.41
C VAL A 397 -40.95 -13.12 -22.67
N ALA A 398 -39.78 -12.48 -22.71
CA ALA A 398 -39.37 -11.68 -23.84
C ALA A 398 -38.87 -12.56 -25.00
N SER A 399 -38.19 -13.66 -24.65
CA SER A 399 -37.56 -14.56 -25.60
C SER A 399 -38.37 -15.84 -25.84
N HIS A 400 -38.26 -16.40 -27.04
CA HIS A 400 -38.82 -17.71 -27.38
C HIS A 400 -37.88 -18.86 -27.01
N ARG A 401 -36.99 -18.67 -26.03
CA ARG A 401 -35.96 -19.65 -25.72
C ARG A 401 -36.55 -20.80 -24.93
N ALA A 402 -36.25 -22.01 -25.39
CA ALA A 402 -36.61 -23.25 -24.76
C ALA A 402 -35.36 -24.17 -24.73
N LEU A 403 -35.47 -25.29 -24.04
CA LEU A 403 -34.41 -26.27 -23.90
C LEU A 403 -34.90 -27.67 -24.26
N ARG A 404 -33.98 -28.53 -24.66
CA ARG A 404 -34.17 -29.98 -24.69
C ARG A 404 -33.07 -30.59 -23.83
N TRP A 405 -33.48 -31.36 -22.83
CA TRP A 405 -32.57 -31.97 -21.88
C TRP A 405 -32.94 -33.41 -21.64
N GLU A 406 -32.15 -34.34 -22.17
CA GLU A 406 -32.42 -35.77 -22.07
C GLU A 406 -32.40 -36.23 -20.61
N GLY A 407 -33.44 -36.97 -20.20
CA GLY A 407 -33.59 -37.48 -18.84
C GLY A 407 -33.85 -36.42 -17.78
N ALA A 408 -34.22 -35.19 -18.16
CA ALA A 408 -34.70 -34.16 -17.25
C ALA A 408 -36.23 -34.16 -17.19
N ASP A 409 -36.77 -33.82 -16.01
CA ASP A 409 -38.20 -33.68 -15.78
C ASP A 409 -38.64 -32.24 -16.11
N PRO A 410 -39.48 -32.04 -17.14
CA PRO A 410 -39.97 -30.71 -17.49
C PRO A 410 -40.93 -30.18 -16.42
N VAL A 411 -40.78 -28.90 -16.06
CA VAL A 411 -41.62 -28.21 -15.05
C VAL A 411 -42.24 -26.91 -15.56
N ALA A 412 -41.77 -26.40 -16.70
CA ALA A 412 -42.40 -25.28 -17.38
C ALA A 412 -42.28 -25.42 -18.90
N TRP A 413 -43.27 -24.92 -19.64
CA TRP A 413 -43.38 -25.07 -21.10
C TRP A 413 -43.71 -23.74 -21.78
N LEU A 414 -43.12 -23.55 -22.96
CA LEU A 414 -43.56 -22.65 -24.02
C LEU A 414 -44.34 -23.48 -25.04
N ASP A 415 -45.67 -23.56 -24.89
CA ASP A 415 -46.54 -24.45 -25.68
C ASP A 415 -46.07 -25.92 -25.58
N THR A 416 -45.50 -26.51 -26.63
CA THR A 416 -44.97 -27.88 -26.59
C THR A 416 -43.48 -27.96 -26.26
N SER A 417 -42.79 -26.83 -26.19
CA SER A 417 -41.33 -26.78 -25.96
C SER A 417 -41.03 -26.55 -24.48
N VAL A 418 -40.03 -27.24 -23.94
CA VAL A 418 -39.70 -27.14 -22.51
C VAL A 418 -38.99 -25.81 -22.23
N TYR A 419 -39.52 -25.01 -21.32
CA TYR A 419 -38.92 -23.75 -20.86
C TYR A 419 -38.00 -23.96 -19.67
N ALA A 420 -38.43 -24.77 -18.70
CA ALA A 420 -37.64 -25.15 -17.55
C ALA A 420 -37.77 -26.64 -17.26
N ALA A 421 -36.67 -27.26 -16.85
CA ALA A 421 -36.62 -28.66 -16.47
C ALA A 421 -35.64 -28.87 -15.32
N ARG A 422 -35.91 -29.85 -14.47
CA ARG A 422 -35.02 -30.26 -13.39
C ARG A 422 -34.37 -31.60 -13.71
N LYS A 423 -33.12 -31.78 -13.29
CA LYS A 423 -32.38 -33.04 -13.43
C LYS A 423 -31.51 -33.28 -12.21
N ARG A 424 -31.56 -34.50 -11.67
CA ARG A 424 -30.68 -34.95 -10.60
C ARG A 424 -29.30 -35.24 -11.16
N ILE A 425 -28.26 -34.68 -10.54
CA ILE A 425 -26.85 -34.84 -10.95
C ILE A 425 -26.04 -35.23 -9.71
N GLY A 426 -25.49 -36.44 -9.70
CA GLY A 426 -24.85 -36.99 -8.51
C GLY A 426 -25.82 -37.02 -7.31
N GLN A 427 -25.43 -36.38 -6.21
CA GLN A 427 -26.27 -36.23 -5.02
C GLN A 427 -27.14 -34.97 -5.02
N GLY A 428 -26.91 -34.03 -5.94
CA GLY A 428 -27.63 -32.76 -6.01
C GLY A 428 -28.62 -32.68 -7.17
N LEU A 429 -29.06 -31.46 -7.46
CA LEU A 429 -30.09 -31.19 -8.46
C LEU A 429 -29.85 -29.85 -9.16
N ILE A 430 -30.19 -29.81 -10.45
CA ILE A 430 -30.19 -28.59 -11.25
C ILE A 430 -31.58 -28.35 -11.80
N LEU A 431 -32.14 -27.18 -11.54
CA LEU A 431 -33.30 -26.62 -12.23
C LEU A 431 -32.80 -25.64 -13.30
N GLY A 432 -32.86 -26.03 -14.57
CA GLY A 432 -32.46 -25.19 -15.69
C GLY A 432 -33.64 -24.38 -16.23
N VAL A 433 -33.44 -23.09 -16.48
CA VAL A 433 -34.45 -22.15 -17.03
C VAL A 433 -33.89 -21.46 -18.28
N ALA A 434 -34.51 -21.69 -19.44
CA ALA A 434 -33.96 -21.37 -20.75
C ALA A 434 -33.74 -19.86 -21.07
N SER A 435 -34.23 -18.95 -20.22
CA SER A 435 -33.98 -17.51 -20.35
C SER A 435 -33.83 -16.82 -19.01
N SER A 436 -33.16 -15.67 -18.99
CA SER A 436 -33.00 -14.82 -17.80
C SER A 436 -34.22 -13.92 -17.53
N ASP A 437 -35.23 -13.96 -18.40
CA ASP A 437 -36.28 -12.94 -18.45
C ASP A 437 -36.99 -12.78 -17.10
N LEU A 438 -37.35 -13.88 -16.43
CA LEU A 438 -38.02 -13.88 -15.12
C LEU A 438 -37.16 -13.29 -13.97
N LEU A 439 -35.85 -13.26 -14.12
CA LEU A 439 -34.91 -12.74 -13.12
C LEU A 439 -34.52 -11.27 -13.38
N THR A 440 -35.23 -10.59 -14.29
CA THR A 440 -35.02 -9.16 -14.58
C THR A 440 -36.11 -8.27 -13.98
N ASN A 441 -35.78 -7.00 -13.72
CA ASN A 441 -36.74 -6.01 -13.22
C ASN A 441 -37.98 -5.88 -14.14
N VAL A 442 -37.78 -5.75 -15.45
CA VAL A 442 -38.89 -5.70 -16.41
C VAL A 442 -39.65 -7.02 -16.47
N GLY A 443 -38.95 -8.16 -16.44
CA GLY A 443 -39.60 -9.45 -16.45
C GLY A 443 -40.48 -9.68 -15.22
N ALA A 444 -39.97 -9.40 -14.03
CA ALA A 444 -40.71 -9.57 -12.78
C ALA A 444 -41.75 -8.48 -12.50
N ALA A 445 -41.73 -7.36 -13.22
CA ALA A 445 -42.76 -6.32 -13.12
C ALA A 445 -44.16 -6.81 -13.51
N ARG A 446 -44.25 -7.88 -14.30
CA ARG A 446 -45.54 -8.53 -14.55
C ARG A 446 -45.93 -9.41 -13.37
N PRO A 447 -47.13 -9.24 -12.78
CA PRO A 447 -47.57 -10.06 -11.66
C PRO A 447 -47.50 -11.58 -11.92
N ASP A 448 -47.88 -12.02 -13.12
CA ASP A 448 -47.84 -13.44 -13.48
C ASP A 448 -46.40 -13.98 -13.63
N ASN A 449 -45.45 -13.14 -14.05
CA ASN A 449 -44.04 -13.52 -14.12
C ASN A 449 -43.42 -13.61 -12.72
N GLY A 450 -43.76 -12.70 -11.81
CA GLY A 450 -43.36 -12.80 -10.41
C GLY A 450 -43.91 -14.07 -9.76
N ALA A 451 -45.16 -14.42 -10.04
CA ALA A 451 -45.76 -15.68 -9.58
C ALA A 451 -45.05 -16.91 -10.16
N ALA A 452 -44.71 -16.91 -11.47
CA ALA A 452 -43.95 -18.00 -12.08
C ALA A 452 -42.53 -18.13 -11.50
N LEU A 453 -41.86 -17.01 -11.21
CA LEU A 453 -40.54 -17.03 -10.55
C LEU A 453 -40.61 -17.66 -9.16
N VAL A 454 -41.59 -17.26 -8.34
CA VAL A 454 -41.81 -17.84 -7.01
C VAL A 454 -42.10 -19.33 -7.12
N ALA A 455 -42.97 -19.74 -8.05
CA ALA A 455 -43.29 -21.15 -8.26
C ALA A 455 -42.05 -21.98 -8.63
N LEU A 456 -41.17 -21.48 -9.51
CA LEU A 456 -39.93 -22.18 -9.87
C LEU A 456 -38.97 -22.32 -8.66
N LEU A 457 -38.90 -21.32 -7.78
CA LEU A 457 -38.08 -21.43 -6.56
C LEU A 457 -38.72 -22.28 -5.47
N ASP A 458 -40.05 -22.35 -5.41
CA ASP A 458 -40.77 -23.30 -4.55
C ASP A 458 -40.44 -24.75 -4.98
N ILE A 459 -40.39 -25.03 -6.30
CA ILE A 459 -39.92 -26.33 -6.82
C ILE A 459 -38.48 -26.61 -6.37
N ALA A 460 -37.57 -25.66 -6.55
CA ALA A 460 -36.17 -25.82 -6.14
C ALA A 460 -36.03 -26.03 -4.62
N SER A 461 -36.93 -25.45 -3.82
CA SER A 461 -36.96 -25.63 -2.37
C SER A 461 -37.42 -27.04 -1.97
N LEU A 462 -38.44 -27.57 -2.65
CA LEU A 462 -38.88 -28.96 -2.48
C LEU A 462 -37.78 -29.94 -2.89
N ASP A 463 -37.11 -29.67 -4.01
CA ASP A 463 -35.98 -30.46 -4.49
C ASP A 463 -34.82 -30.48 -3.49
N ARG A 464 -34.52 -29.33 -2.87
CA ARG A 464 -33.52 -29.24 -1.80
C ARG A 464 -33.90 -30.11 -0.61
N ASP A 465 -35.16 -30.06 -0.19
CA ASP A 465 -35.61 -30.85 0.96
C ASP A 465 -35.54 -32.36 0.66
N GLU A 466 -35.82 -32.77 -0.58
CA GLU A 466 -35.61 -34.15 -1.04
C GLU A 466 -34.13 -34.56 -1.05
N VAL A 467 -33.25 -33.69 -1.58
CA VAL A 467 -31.79 -33.91 -1.57
C VAL A 467 -31.26 -34.00 -0.14
N ARG A 468 -31.72 -33.15 0.78
CA ARG A 468 -31.37 -33.20 2.21
C ARG A 468 -31.83 -34.49 2.87
N ALA A 469 -33.09 -34.88 2.64
CA ALA A 469 -33.65 -36.10 3.19
C ALA A 469 -32.86 -37.33 2.73
N ALA A 470 -32.47 -37.38 1.45
CA ALA A 470 -31.62 -38.44 0.91
C ALA A 470 -30.23 -38.50 1.56
N ARG A 471 -29.75 -37.39 2.14
CA ARG A 471 -28.47 -37.28 2.87
C ARG A 471 -28.62 -37.52 4.38
N GLY A 472 -29.83 -37.79 4.87
CA GLY A 472 -30.10 -38.00 6.29
C GLY A 472 -30.25 -36.72 7.11
N LEU A 473 -30.34 -35.55 6.46
CA LEU A 473 -30.54 -34.27 7.13
C LEU A 473 -32.04 -34.03 7.38
N THR A 474 -32.50 -34.27 8.60
CA THR A 474 -33.91 -34.13 8.99
C THR A 474 -34.26 -32.79 9.61
N ALA A 475 -33.26 -31.98 9.97
CA ALA A 475 -33.50 -30.64 10.51
C ALA A 475 -33.96 -29.69 9.38
N PRO A 476 -34.86 -28.73 9.69
CA PRO A 476 -35.29 -27.70 8.73
C PRO A 476 -34.07 -27.02 8.11
N ALA A 477 -34.16 -26.70 6.82
CA ALA A 477 -33.12 -25.93 6.15
C ALA A 477 -32.99 -24.54 6.78
N THR A 478 -31.76 -24.20 7.17
CA THR A 478 -31.37 -22.90 7.71
C THR A 478 -30.75 -22.01 6.65
N SER A 479 -30.23 -22.60 5.57
CA SER A 479 -29.68 -21.87 4.44
C SER A 479 -30.78 -21.45 3.46
N GLY A 480 -30.89 -20.15 3.17
CA GLY A 480 -31.84 -19.60 2.19
C GLY A 480 -31.41 -19.79 0.72
N VAL A 481 -31.93 -18.91 -0.13
CA VAL A 481 -31.59 -18.77 -1.55
C VAL A 481 -30.48 -17.73 -1.72
N LYS A 482 -29.40 -18.11 -2.42
CA LYS A 482 -28.26 -17.23 -2.74
C LYS A 482 -28.25 -16.93 -4.23
N VAL A 483 -28.37 -15.65 -4.60
CA VAL A 483 -28.35 -15.21 -6.00
C VAL A 483 -26.98 -14.66 -6.37
N ALA A 484 -26.35 -15.24 -7.38
CA ALA A 484 -25.04 -14.82 -7.87
C ALA A 484 -25.13 -13.50 -8.66
N ARG A 485 -24.11 -12.65 -8.48
CA ARG A 485 -23.91 -11.39 -9.19
C ARG A 485 -22.68 -11.46 -10.08
N LEU A 486 -22.49 -10.40 -10.86
CA LEU A 486 -21.41 -10.32 -11.87
C LEU A 486 -20.04 -10.61 -11.24
N GLU A 487 -19.78 -10.09 -10.05
CA GLU A 487 -18.54 -10.31 -9.30
C GLU A 487 -18.32 -11.76 -8.84
N ASP A 488 -19.39 -12.54 -8.66
CA ASP A 488 -19.31 -13.89 -8.09
C ASP A 488 -18.88 -14.94 -9.13
N GLY A 489 -19.05 -14.64 -10.42
CA GLY A 489 -18.58 -15.47 -11.52
C GLY A 489 -17.08 -15.35 -11.79
N ILE A 490 -16.41 -14.39 -11.14
CA ILE A 490 -14.96 -14.19 -11.28
C ILE A 490 -14.27 -15.06 -10.24
N ALA A 491 -13.44 -16.01 -10.68
CA ALA A 491 -12.63 -16.80 -9.77
C ALA A 491 -11.74 -15.88 -8.91
N PRO A 492 -11.59 -16.15 -7.60
CA PRO A 492 -10.74 -15.34 -6.76
C PRO A 492 -9.30 -15.41 -7.30
N PRO A 493 -8.58 -14.28 -7.30
CA PRO A 493 -7.22 -14.26 -7.80
C PRO A 493 -6.35 -15.22 -7.00
N SER A 494 -5.74 -16.21 -7.66
CA SER A 494 -4.86 -17.21 -7.04
C SER A 494 -3.63 -16.60 -6.38
N ASN A 495 -3.30 -15.34 -6.71
CA ASN A 495 -2.21 -14.58 -6.11
C ASN A 495 -2.43 -13.05 -6.23
N PRO A 496 -1.72 -12.22 -5.45
CA PRO A 496 -1.88 -10.77 -5.46
C PRO A 496 -1.69 -10.11 -6.83
N PHE A 497 -0.88 -10.70 -7.72
CA PHE A 497 -0.65 -10.16 -9.06
C PHE A 497 -1.84 -10.39 -9.99
N SER A 498 -2.46 -11.58 -9.91
CA SER A 498 -3.71 -11.85 -10.63
C SER A 498 -4.84 -10.90 -10.21
N ALA A 499 -4.91 -10.52 -8.92
CA ALA A 499 -5.88 -9.53 -8.43
C ALA A 499 -5.71 -8.17 -9.11
N LEU A 500 -4.47 -7.70 -9.22
CA LEU A 500 -4.14 -6.44 -9.90
C LEU A 500 -4.40 -6.50 -11.40
N LEU A 501 -4.18 -7.66 -12.04
CA LEU A 501 -4.49 -7.87 -13.45
C LEU A 501 -6.00 -7.86 -13.71
N HIS A 502 -6.79 -8.59 -12.91
CA HIS A 502 -8.26 -8.61 -13.01
C HIS A 502 -8.89 -7.24 -12.73
N ALA A 503 -8.30 -6.45 -11.83
CA ALA A 503 -8.72 -5.06 -11.58
C ALA A 503 -8.39 -4.10 -12.74
N GLY A 504 -7.82 -4.59 -13.86
CA GLY A 504 -7.38 -3.77 -14.99
C GLY A 504 -6.14 -2.91 -14.68
N LEU A 505 -5.56 -3.06 -13.49
CA LEU A 505 -4.42 -2.31 -13.01
C LEU A 505 -3.09 -2.88 -13.51
N GLY A 506 -3.06 -4.01 -14.21
CA GLY A 506 -1.82 -4.64 -14.67
C GLY A 506 -0.85 -3.70 -15.38
N LYS A 507 -1.36 -2.83 -16.27
CA LYS A 507 -0.54 -1.80 -16.93
C LYS A 507 -0.07 -0.73 -15.94
N GLY A 508 -0.93 -0.32 -15.01
CA GLY A 508 -0.59 0.61 -13.92
C GLY A 508 0.49 0.06 -12.99
N SER A 509 0.43 -1.23 -12.65
CA SER A 509 1.43 -1.92 -11.82
C SER A 509 2.80 -1.94 -12.49
N TRP A 510 2.87 -2.17 -13.81
CA TRP A 510 4.13 -2.06 -14.56
C TRP A 510 4.69 -0.63 -14.56
N HIS A 511 3.85 0.38 -14.72
CA HIS A 511 4.28 1.77 -14.61
C HIS A 511 4.77 2.12 -13.20
N ALA A 512 4.08 1.65 -12.16
CA ALA A 512 4.48 1.86 -10.77
C ALA A 512 5.82 1.18 -10.46
N LEU A 513 6.02 -0.05 -10.93
CA LEU A 513 7.29 -0.76 -10.81
C LEU A 513 8.41 -0.03 -11.56
N GLY A 514 8.16 0.40 -12.79
CA GLY A 514 9.11 1.21 -13.57
C GLY A 514 9.48 2.52 -12.84
N ALA A 515 8.49 3.22 -12.30
CA ALA A 515 8.71 4.44 -11.52
C ALA A 515 9.51 4.17 -10.24
N ALA A 516 9.22 3.08 -9.52
CA ALA A 516 9.95 2.67 -8.33
C ALA A 516 11.42 2.35 -8.65
N ILE A 517 11.68 1.64 -9.74
CA ILE A 517 13.05 1.36 -10.23
C ILE A 517 13.77 2.67 -10.58
N VAL A 518 13.12 3.56 -11.32
CA VAL A 518 13.69 4.88 -11.65
C VAL A 518 14.01 5.68 -10.40
N LEU A 519 13.09 5.73 -9.43
CA LEU A 519 13.30 6.43 -8.15
C LEU A 519 14.46 5.82 -7.36
N PHE A 520 14.52 4.50 -7.28
CA PHE A 520 15.60 3.78 -6.61
C PHE A 520 16.96 4.05 -7.25
N LEU A 521 17.04 4.01 -8.59
CA LEU A 521 18.28 4.29 -9.32
C LEU A 521 18.68 5.77 -9.25
N ALA A 522 17.72 6.68 -9.34
CA ALA A 522 17.98 8.12 -9.32
C ALA A 522 18.34 8.65 -7.92
N TYR A 523 17.71 8.10 -6.88
CA TYR A 523 17.78 8.62 -5.52
C TYR A 523 18.45 7.65 -4.54
N GLY A 524 18.04 6.39 -4.55
CA GLY A 524 18.53 5.34 -3.65
C GLY A 524 20.04 5.13 -3.76
N ILE A 525 20.58 4.97 -4.97
CA ILE A 525 22.03 4.83 -5.19
C ILE A 525 22.80 6.06 -4.68
N ARG A 526 22.20 7.25 -4.77
CA ARG A 526 22.83 8.50 -4.36
C ARG A 526 22.88 8.68 -2.84
N HIS A 527 21.93 8.07 -2.12
CA HIS A 527 21.91 8.05 -0.65
C HIS A 527 22.71 6.88 -0.07
N ALA A 528 22.81 5.76 -0.78
CA ALA A 528 23.63 4.62 -0.37
C ALA A 528 25.13 4.83 -0.59
N ARG A 529 25.55 5.78 -1.45
CA ARG A 529 26.97 6.09 -1.64
C ARG A 529 27.53 6.79 -0.39
N PRO A 530 28.56 6.22 0.28
CA PRO A 530 29.28 6.91 1.34
C PRO A 530 29.77 8.25 0.79
N ARG A 531 29.33 9.36 1.39
CA ARG A 531 29.87 10.67 1.01
C ARG A 531 31.37 10.65 1.33
N PRO A 532 32.25 10.91 0.34
CA PRO A 532 33.67 10.98 0.61
C PRO A 532 33.89 12.03 1.70
N THR A 533 34.46 11.62 2.83
CA THR A 533 34.92 12.54 3.86
C THR A 533 35.83 13.56 3.19
N ALA A 534 35.45 14.84 3.28
CA ALA A 534 36.28 15.90 2.73
C ALA A 534 37.70 15.76 3.28
N PRO A 535 38.75 15.86 2.44
CA PRO A 535 40.12 15.75 2.91
C PRO A 535 40.35 16.77 4.02
N ALA A 536 40.91 16.32 5.15
CA ALA A 536 41.17 17.16 6.31
C ALA A 536 41.95 18.41 5.85
N ARG A 537 41.29 19.58 5.91
CA ARG A 537 41.95 20.85 5.57
C ARG A 537 43.04 21.09 6.61
N ARG A 538 44.26 21.37 6.14
CA ARG A 538 45.47 21.67 6.95
C ARG A 538 45.29 22.72 8.06
N ARG A 539 44.20 23.49 8.08
CA ARG A 539 43.87 24.44 9.17
C ARG A 539 43.60 23.74 10.52
N ALA A 540 43.01 22.55 10.53
CA ALA A 540 42.71 21.83 11.78
C ALA A 540 43.98 21.42 12.54
N PHE A 541 45.08 21.14 11.83
CA PHE A 541 46.36 20.79 12.47
C PHE A 541 47.03 22.01 13.10
N ALA A 542 47.04 23.16 12.40
CA ALA A 542 47.58 24.40 12.95
C ALA A 542 46.81 24.83 14.20
N GLU A 543 45.47 24.79 14.17
CA GLU A 543 44.61 25.11 15.32
C GLU A 543 44.83 24.13 16.49
N HIS A 544 45.01 22.84 16.22
CA HIS A 544 45.33 21.84 17.25
C HIS A 544 46.71 22.07 17.87
N VAL A 545 47.73 22.40 17.07
CA VAL A 545 49.08 22.72 17.55
C VAL A 545 49.08 24.01 18.37
N GLU A 546 48.34 25.04 17.94
CA GLU A 546 48.16 26.29 18.69
C GLU A 546 47.44 26.05 20.02
N ALA A 547 46.36 25.27 20.03
CA ALA A 547 45.64 24.91 21.25
C ALA A 547 46.51 24.10 22.23
N THR A 548 47.27 23.14 21.71
CA THR A 548 48.22 22.34 22.50
C THR A 548 49.35 23.21 23.05
N GLY A 549 49.88 24.14 22.26
CA GLY A 549 50.87 25.11 22.71
C GLY A 549 50.34 26.04 23.81
N ALA A 550 49.10 26.53 23.67
CA ALA A 550 48.44 27.33 24.69
C ALA A 550 48.21 26.55 26.00
N PHE A 551 47.90 25.25 25.90
CA PHE A 551 47.79 24.37 27.06
C PHE A 551 49.11 24.23 27.82
N TYR A 552 50.21 23.93 27.12
CA TYR A 552 51.55 23.85 27.74
C TYR A 552 51.98 25.18 28.37
N GLY A 553 51.65 26.31 27.71
CA GLY A 553 51.89 27.64 28.26
C GLY A 553 51.14 27.90 29.57
N ARG A 554 49.85 27.54 29.65
CA ARG A 554 49.06 27.68 30.89
C ARG A 554 49.54 26.77 32.01
N ALA A 555 49.96 25.55 31.68
CA ALA A 555 50.49 24.59 32.65
C ALA A 555 51.93 24.91 33.11
N ARG A 556 52.56 25.97 32.58
CA ARG A 556 53.98 26.33 32.79
C ARG A 556 54.95 25.17 32.48
N ALA A 557 54.55 24.26 31.59
CA ALA A 557 55.28 23.04 31.27
C ALA A 557 56.32 23.27 30.15
N TYR A 558 57.06 24.38 30.24
CA TYR A 558 58.04 24.78 29.21
C TYR A 558 59.22 23.82 29.12
N ALA A 559 59.65 23.26 30.26
CA ALA A 559 60.70 22.23 30.32
C ALA A 559 60.28 20.94 29.60
N HIS A 560 59.03 20.50 29.80
CA HIS A 560 58.45 19.36 29.09
C HIS A 560 58.37 19.58 27.58
N ALA A 561 57.97 20.78 27.14
CA ALA A 561 57.94 21.14 25.73
C ALA A 561 59.35 21.13 25.10
N LEU A 562 60.34 21.69 25.79
CA LEU A 562 61.74 21.70 25.33
C LEU A 562 62.31 20.28 25.24
N ALA A 563 62.12 19.46 26.27
CA ALA A 563 62.57 18.06 26.30
C ALA A 563 61.95 17.24 25.16
N SER A 564 60.64 17.41 24.94
CA SER A 564 59.92 16.71 23.87
C SER A 564 60.39 17.16 22.48
N TYR A 565 60.60 18.47 22.30
CA TYR A 565 61.09 19.03 21.04
C TYR A 565 62.54 18.65 20.77
N GLY A 566 63.40 18.63 21.79
CA GLY A 566 64.79 18.19 21.71
C GLY A 566 64.91 16.75 21.23
N ARG A 567 64.14 15.82 21.81
CA ARG A 567 64.08 14.41 21.35
C ARG A 567 63.58 14.28 19.91
N PHE A 568 62.56 15.06 19.55
CA PHE A 568 62.06 15.09 18.17
C PHE A 568 63.14 15.57 17.20
N ALA A 569 63.83 16.67 17.51
CA ALA A 569 64.89 17.23 16.69
C ALA A 569 66.06 16.24 16.57
N GLU A 570 66.45 15.58 17.66
CA GLU A 570 67.47 14.53 17.67
C GLU A 570 67.13 13.38 16.72
N MET A 571 65.91 12.84 16.82
CA MET A 571 65.45 11.76 15.95
C MET A 571 65.48 12.18 14.47
N ARG A 572 64.93 13.37 14.15
CA ARG A 572 64.88 13.88 12.77
C ARG A 572 66.26 14.16 12.19
N LEU A 573 67.18 14.67 13.00
CA LEU A 573 68.53 14.93 12.56
C LEU A 573 69.29 13.63 12.32
N ARG A 574 69.18 12.64 13.22
CA ARG A 574 69.80 11.31 13.04
C ARG A 574 69.30 10.57 11.80
N GLU A 575 68.04 10.74 11.40
CA GLU A 575 67.49 10.19 10.15
C GLU A 575 68.17 10.76 8.89
N ARG A 576 68.76 11.96 8.98
CA ARG A 576 69.29 12.70 7.83
C ARG A 576 70.81 12.82 7.81
N VAL A 577 71.46 12.77 8.97
CA VAL A 577 72.91 12.86 9.10
C VAL A 577 73.55 11.61 8.49
N PRO A 578 74.55 11.75 7.59
CA PRO A 578 75.31 10.63 7.05
C PRO A 578 75.93 9.79 8.18
N ARG A 579 75.95 8.46 8.02
CA ARG A 579 76.54 7.57 9.02
C ARG A 579 78.00 7.96 9.30
N GLY A 580 78.32 8.21 10.58
CA GLY A 580 79.65 8.60 11.02
C GLY A 580 79.92 10.11 11.07
N ALA A 581 79.01 10.95 10.59
CA ALA A 581 79.12 12.40 10.74
C ALA A 581 78.59 12.86 12.12
N ASP A 582 79.21 13.88 12.70
CA ASP A 582 78.72 14.52 13.93
C ASP A 582 77.42 15.31 13.63
N PRO A 583 76.30 14.98 14.31
CA PRO A 583 75.03 15.69 14.11
C PRO A 583 75.14 17.19 14.36
N ILE A 584 75.96 17.64 15.31
CA ILE A 584 76.07 19.07 15.64
C ILE A 584 76.83 19.80 14.55
N ALA A 585 77.98 19.28 14.11
CA ALA A 585 78.70 19.82 12.97
C ALA A 585 77.83 19.84 11.69
N PHE A 586 77.04 18.80 11.45
CA PHE A 586 76.09 18.74 10.34
C PHE A 586 75.02 19.83 10.44
N LEU A 587 74.41 20.00 11.62
CA LEU A 587 73.41 21.03 11.89
C LEU A 587 74.00 22.43 11.65
N ALA A 588 75.16 22.73 12.26
CA ALA A 588 75.84 24.01 12.15
C ALA A 588 76.17 24.38 10.70
N THR A 589 76.76 23.43 9.95
CA THR A 589 77.15 23.62 8.54
C THR A 589 75.93 23.91 7.67
N ARG A 590 74.83 23.18 7.86
CA ARG A 590 73.64 23.35 7.02
C ARG A 590 72.77 24.54 7.41
N SER A 591 72.73 24.92 8.69
CA SER A 591 71.96 26.08 9.13
C SER A 591 72.68 27.42 8.95
N GLY A 592 74.00 27.40 8.69
CA GLY A 592 74.85 28.59 8.60
C GLY A 592 75.08 29.27 9.96
N VAL A 593 75.01 28.50 11.04
CA VAL A 593 75.18 28.98 12.42
C VAL A 593 76.55 28.52 12.92
N SER A 594 77.18 29.28 13.82
CA SER A 594 78.47 28.87 14.40
C SER A 594 78.33 27.50 15.10
N THR A 595 79.40 26.70 15.05
CA THR A 595 79.40 25.38 15.72
C THR A 595 79.18 25.52 17.23
N GLU A 596 79.66 26.61 17.84
CA GLU A 596 79.46 26.89 19.26
C GLU A 596 77.98 27.14 19.60
N ASP A 597 77.30 27.99 18.82
CA ASP A 597 75.87 28.29 19.04
C ASP A 597 74.98 27.08 18.76
N ALA A 598 75.32 26.28 17.73
CA ALA A 598 74.64 25.03 17.43
C ALA A 598 74.83 24.02 18.58
N THR A 599 76.05 23.87 19.09
CA THR A 599 76.35 23.00 20.24
C THR A 599 75.57 23.43 21.48
N ARG A 600 75.58 24.72 21.82
CA ARG A 600 74.88 25.28 22.98
C ARG A 600 73.38 25.01 22.91
N THR A 601 72.76 25.33 21.78
CA THR A 601 71.31 25.19 21.58
C THR A 601 70.90 23.72 21.55
N TRP A 602 71.68 22.88 20.86
CA TRP A 602 71.44 21.44 20.75
C TRP A 602 71.51 20.76 22.13
N LYS A 603 72.59 21.02 22.87
CA LYS A 603 72.81 20.45 24.20
C LYS A 603 71.72 20.89 25.18
N ARG A 604 71.38 22.19 25.19
CA ARG A 604 70.31 22.74 26.04
C ARG A 604 68.97 22.04 25.81
N ALA A 605 68.63 21.74 24.55
CA ALA A 605 67.37 21.11 24.20
C ALA A 605 67.36 19.58 24.43
N THR A 606 68.46 18.88 24.14
CA THR A 606 68.54 17.42 24.24
C THR A 606 68.76 16.93 25.67
N GLU A 607 69.41 17.73 26.51
CA GLU A 607 69.60 17.42 27.94
C GLU A 607 68.41 17.83 28.82
N ALA A 608 67.48 18.62 28.30
CA ALA A 608 66.30 19.04 29.05
C ALA A 608 65.44 17.84 29.47
N LYS A 609 65.02 17.83 30.73
CA LYS A 609 64.09 16.85 31.28
C LYS A 609 62.71 17.48 31.51
N PRO A 610 61.62 16.69 31.43
CA PRO A 610 60.27 17.15 31.72
C PRO A 610 60.09 17.93 33.01
N ASP A 611 60.82 17.53 34.07
CA ASP A 611 60.67 18.04 35.43
C ASP A 611 61.75 19.07 35.82
N ASP A 612 62.54 19.55 34.86
CA ASP A 612 63.56 20.57 35.14
C ASP A 612 62.91 21.90 35.56
N PRO A 613 63.53 22.66 36.47
CA PRO A 613 63.04 23.99 36.82
C PRO A 613 63.11 24.91 35.60
N VAL A 614 62.04 25.71 35.40
CA VAL A 614 61.92 26.64 34.27
C VAL A 614 62.98 27.74 34.40
N ARG A 615 63.82 27.89 33.37
CA ARG A 615 64.91 28.87 33.28
C ARG A 615 64.52 30.12 32.47
N GLY A 616 63.40 30.08 31.75
CA GLY A 616 62.86 31.19 30.96
C GLY A 616 63.42 31.28 29.53
N ASP A 617 64.39 30.42 29.19
CA ASP A 617 65.04 30.36 27.87
C ASP A 617 64.45 29.26 26.96
N GLU A 618 63.48 28.48 27.45
CA GLU A 618 63.01 27.26 26.79
C GLU A 618 62.41 27.56 25.40
N LEU A 619 61.55 28.57 25.32
CA LEU A 619 60.89 28.94 24.05
C LEU A 619 61.86 29.54 23.04
N ALA A 620 62.87 30.28 23.51
CA ALA A 620 63.94 30.79 22.65
C ALA A 620 64.77 29.62 22.09
N THR A 621 65.15 28.67 22.95
CA THR A 621 65.88 27.46 22.57
C THR A 621 65.10 26.61 21.55
N ILE A 622 63.79 26.41 21.75
CA ILE A 622 62.93 25.69 20.78
C ILE A 622 62.90 26.43 19.43
N ARG A 623 62.77 27.76 19.44
CA ARG A 623 62.71 28.57 18.22
C ARG A 623 64.02 28.50 17.44
N ASP A 624 65.15 28.64 18.12
CA ASP A 624 66.48 28.62 17.52
C ASP A 624 66.80 27.23 16.97
N LEU A 625 66.48 26.18 17.75
CA LEU A 625 66.62 24.79 17.31
C LEU A 625 65.74 24.49 16.08
N ARG A 626 64.49 24.97 16.07
CA ARG A 626 63.59 24.82 14.91
C ARG A 626 64.17 25.49 13.68
N ALA A 627 64.65 26.73 13.81
CA ALA A 627 65.20 27.48 12.69
C ALA A 627 66.43 26.77 12.10
N MET A 628 67.29 26.20 12.94
CA MET A 628 68.42 25.38 12.49
C MET A 628 67.96 24.09 11.81
N LEU A 629 67.01 23.37 12.41
CA LEU A 629 66.51 22.09 11.89
C LEU A 629 65.81 22.24 10.53
N VAL A 630 65.01 23.29 10.33
CA VAL A 630 64.34 23.56 9.04
C VAL A 630 65.37 23.77 7.94
N LYS A 631 66.36 24.64 8.15
CA LYS A 631 67.43 24.88 7.16
C LYS A 631 68.25 23.62 6.88
N ALA A 632 68.53 22.83 7.92
CA ALA A 632 69.30 21.60 7.80
C ALA A 632 68.56 20.45 7.10
N LEU A 633 67.23 20.49 7.04
CA LEU A 633 66.42 19.46 6.39
C LEU A 633 65.92 19.87 4.98
N GLU A 634 65.87 21.16 4.67
CA GLU A 634 65.49 21.68 3.34
C GLU A 634 66.64 21.64 2.33
N THR A 635 67.88 21.66 2.81
CA THR A 635 69.10 21.55 1.98
C THR A 635 69.62 20.12 1.96
#